data_AF-A0A976Q0R1-F1
#
_entry.id   AF-A0A976Q0R1-F1
#
_cell.length_a   1.000
_cell.length_b   1.000
_cell.length_c   1.000
_cell.angle_alpha   90.00
_cell.angle_beta   90.00
_cell.angle_gamma   90.00
#
_symmetry.space_group_name_H-M   'P 1'
#
loop_
_entity.id
_entity.type
_entity.pdbx_description
1 polymer ?
#
loop_
_entity_poly.entity_id
_entity_poly.type
_entity_poly.pdbx_seq_one_letter_code
_entity_poly.pdbx_strand_id
1 'polypeptide(L)'
;METTLLYILFMASGCTSLIFEVIWFQWLELIFGSTTLAISTILVAYMLGLGVGALFAGRITSKLKNGVRTYGFIEITIGLYALVVPLLVALYPNLNAAISSSLSFHIASLVRFLLALAVFLVPTFLMGATLPILIHALRLNTKYPGHSVATLYGLNTTGAVVGVLLATFVALPMVGLMVTNTIAACLCVATGSLAVFLLAPRFQFHGKHHALPVPQHSTLRGQERILLFTSFAVVGASGLAYEVCWSRALGMVFGSSIYAFAVTLAAFLAGIAAGSLLIRRYIRICNPGINSYITGLLLLATVSYAVTALLPGMPDLLNGLFMRHTISSTWLLIGLLQASILIMLVPALLLGAMFPLVVNALESGTKTIDGAAVGRLYFTNTIGAAIGAFIAGFVMIPVFGIPVTVASTATLLLLCAAALLYQKYSLIGSSAAAGVLISAVFALLVPPYWNPTLLTAGVYQNPDYYQGFGIETMPLQGLKNQGLIYYKEGVNSTVSVHRLDGNNLDLRINGKTDASLGDMTTQVLAGQIPQLFSSTSANRNLVIGLASGITVGSISLHKPSEIDVLELEPAVIEASHYFDEYNNKPLDNPNIRVIADDARAFMSTVREPYDIIISEPSNPWLSGASSLFTREFFNAVKSALDEDGVLMQWLQLYWIDESSVKAVLSAMRSQFPYLYGFLAMKDDPDLLILARQTPLD
;
A
#
# COMPACT_ATOMS: atom_id res chain seq x y z
N MET A 1 -4.14 -33.30 -18.94
CA MET A 1 -2.98 -32.50 -19.44
C MET A 1 -3.39 -31.08 -19.80
N GLU A 2 -4.44 -30.88 -20.61
CA GLU A 2 -4.87 -29.54 -21.08
C GLU A 2 -5.36 -28.60 -19.97
N THR A 3 -6.21 -29.08 -19.06
CA THR A 3 -6.70 -28.29 -17.91
C THR A 3 -5.55 -27.89 -16.98
N THR A 4 -4.58 -28.78 -16.77
CA THR A 4 -3.37 -28.48 -15.98
C THR A 4 -2.55 -27.37 -16.62
N LEU A 5 -2.38 -27.40 -17.95
CA LEU A 5 -1.67 -26.34 -18.65
C LEU A 5 -2.43 -25.00 -18.54
N LEU A 6 -3.77 -25.01 -18.65
CA LEU A 6 -4.57 -23.79 -18.45
C LEU A 6 -4.41 -23.21 -17.04
N TYR A 7 -4.33 -24.07 -16.02
CA TYR A 7 -4.06 -23.67 -14.64
C TYR A 7 -2.67 -23.04 -14.46
N ILE A 8 -1.64 -23.59 -15.12
CA ILE A 8 -0.29 -23.00 -15.13
C ILE A 8 -0.32 -21.63 -15.83
N LEU A 9 -0.99 -21.52 -16.97
CA LEU A 9 -1.14 -20.24 -17.67
C LEU A 9 -1.89 -19.21 -16.81
N PHE A 10 -2.90 -19.63 -16.04
CA PHE A 10 -3.64 -18.70 -15.18
C PHE A 10 -2.85 -18.28 -13.94
N MET A 11 -1.99 -19.15 -13.43
CA MET A 11 -0.98 -18.79 -12.42
C MET A 11 0.06 -17.81 -13.00
N ALA A 12 0.54 -18.03 -14.23
CA ALA A 12 1.45 -17.10 -14.90
C ALA A 12 0.83 -15.72 -15.12
N SER A 13 -0.45 -15.66 -15.53
CA SER A 13 -1.23 -14.40 -15.64
C SER A 13 -1.32 -13.66 -14.29
N GLY A 14 -1.53 -14.38 -13.18
CA GLY A 14 -1.51 -13.79 -11.84
C GLY A 14 -0.14 -13.21 -11.48
N CYS A 15 0.93 -13.91 -11.82
CA CYS A 15 2.31 -13.44 -11.65
C CYS A 15 2.56 -12.14 -12.43
N THR A 16 2.23 -12.10 -13.73
CA THR A 16 2.40 -10.89 -14.54
C THR A 16 1.54 -9.73 -14.06
N SER A 17 0.29 -10.01 -13.64
CA SER A 17 -0.63 -8.97 -13.16
C SER A 17 -0.08 -8.23 -11.94
N LEU A 18 0.49 -8.96 -10.96
CA LEU A 18 1.07 -8.31 -9.79
C LEU A 18 2.45 -7.69 -10.03
N ILE A 19 3.23 -8.20 -11.00
CA ILE A 19 4.44 -7.49 -11.44
C ILE A 19 4.04 -6.13 -12.04
N PHE A 20 3.01 -6.09 -12.89
CA PHE A 20 2.50 -4.82 -13.42
C PHE A 20 2.00 -3.91 -12.32
N GLU A 21 1.24 -4.43 -11.35
CA GLU A 21 0.75 -3.64 -10.22
C GLU A 21 1.91 -2.98 -9.44
N VAL A 22 2.92 -3.74 -9.05
CA VAL A 22 4.10 -3.22 -8.33
C VAL A 22 4.82 -2.14 -9.14
N ILE A 23 5.05 -2.35 -10.44
CA ILE A 23 5.79 -1.38 -11.27
C ILE A 23 4.96 -0.13 -11.55
N TRP A 24 3.69 -0.31 -11.90
CA TRP A 24 2.82 0.80 -12.27
C TRP A 24 2.50 1.67 -11.07
N PHE A 25 2.39 1.08 -9.89
CA PHE A 25 2.28 1.82 -8.64
C PHE A 25 3.51 2.71 -8.40
N GLN A 26 4.73 2.19 -8.62
CA GLN A 26 5.97 2.99 -8.52
C GLN A 26 6.00 4.15 -9.53
N TRP A 27 5.58 3.94 -10.78
CA TRP A 27 5.48 5.04 -11.75
C TRP A 27 4.41 6.06 -11.38
N LEU A 28 3.29 5.61 -10.83
CA LEU A 28 2.24 6.50 -10.39
C LEU A 28 2.66 7.35 -9.19
N GLU A 29 3.40 6.79 -8.22
CA GLU A 29 4.00 7.56 -7.14
C GLU A 29 4.94 8.65 -7.68
N LEU A 30 5.72 8.36 -8.73
CA LEU A 30 6.59 9.36 -9.37
C LEU A 30 5.81 10.49 -10.06
N ILE A 31 4.57 10.23 -10.49
CA ILE A 31 3.70 11.13 -11.27
C ILE A 31 2.79 11.98 -10.36
N PHE A 32 2.17 11.36 -9.36
CA PHE A 32 1.16 11.97 -8.47
C PHE A 32 1.72 12.38 -7.12
N GLY A 33 2.97 12.02 -6.82
CA GLY A 33 3.54 12.12 -5.49
C GLY A 33 3.19 10.91 -4.62
N SER A 34 3.81 10.89 -3.45
CA SER A 34 3.76 9.82 -2.46
C SER A 34 2.63 9.97 -1.43
N THR A 35 1.68 10.88 -1.68
CA THR A 35 0.56 11.09 -0.74
C THR A 35 -0.34 9.86 -0.68
N THR A 36 -0.87 9.60 0.53
CA THR A 36 -1.87 8.55 0.73
C THR A 36 -3.07 8.76 -0.19
N LEU A 37 -3.45 10.04 -0.44
CA LEU A 37 -4.55 10.43 -1.34
C LEU A 37 -4.31 9.93 -2.75
N ALA A 38 -3.14 10.20 -3.33
CA ALA A 38 -2.76 9.71 -4.64
C ALA A 38 -2.80 8.17 -4.68
N ILE A 39 -2.10 7.52 -3.75
CA ILE A 39 -1.99 6.05 -3.64
C ILE A 39 -3.35 5.37 -3.58
N SER A 40 -4.24 5.82 -2.69
CA SER A 40 -5.53 5.17 -2.48
C SER A 40 -6.48 5.43 -3.65
N THR A 41 -6.37 6.59 -4.27
CA THR A 41 -7.15 6.94 -5.45
C THR A 41 -6.79 6.03 -6.63
N ILE A 42 -5.50 5.73 -6.79
CA ILE A 42 -4.99 4.73 -7.74
C ILE A 42 -5.52 3.33 -7.41
N LEU A 43 -5.46 2.93 -6.13
CA LEU A 43 -5.96 1.63 -5.70
C LEU A 43 -7.46 1.48 -5.96
N VAL A 44 -8.26 2.52 -5.66
CA VAL A 44 -9.70 2.56 -5.94
C VAL A 44 -9.95 2.44 -7.44
N ALA A 45 -9.20 3.16 -8.27
CA ALA A 45 -9.27 3.07 -9.73
C ALA A 45 -9.01 1.63 -10.23
N TYR A 46 -7.95 1.02 -9.70
CA TYR A 46 -7.52 -0.33 -10.05
C TYR A 46 -8.58 -1.37 -9.68
N MET A 47 -9.09 -1.30 -8.44
CA MET A 47 -10.16 -2.16 -7.94
C MET A 47 -11.47 -1.94 -8.73
N LEU A 48 -11.82 -0.69 -9.05
CA LEU A 48 -13.01 -0.39 -9.84
C LEU A 48 -12.90 -1.00 -11.25
N GLY A 49 -11.73 -0.91 -11.88
CA GLY A 49 -11.45 -1.58 -13.16
C GLY A 49 -11.66 -3.08 -13.07
N LEU A 50 -11.00 -3.76 -12.12
CA LEU A 50 -11.15 -5.20 -11.89
C LEU A 50 -12.63 -5.59 -11.69
N GLY A 51 -13.35 -4.87 -10.83
CA GLY A 51 -14.74 -5.13 -10.55
C GLY A 51 -15.62 -4.96 -11.78
N VAL A 52 -15.53 -3.82 -12.47
CA VAL A 52 -16.37 -3.52 -13.65
C VAL A 52 -16.07 -4.49 -14.79
N GLY A 53 -14.78 -4.84 -14.98
CA GLY A 53 -14.34 -5.89 -15.90
C GLY A 53 -15.00 -7.23 -15.62
N ALA A 54 -15.03 -7.63 -14.35
CA ALA A 54 -15.68 -8.87 -13.92
C ALA A 54 -17.19 -8.88 -14.16
N LEU A 55 -17.87 -7.78 -13.85
CA LEU A 55 -19.30 -7.63 -14.06
C LEU A 55 -19.66 -7.71 -15.54
N PHE A 56 -18.89 -7.00 -16.37
CA PHE A 56 -19.06 -6.99 -17.82
C PHE A 56 -18.81 -8.38 -18.41
N ALA A 57 -17.67 -8.98 -18.10
CA ALA A 57 -17.29 -10.32 -18.53
C ALA A 57 -18.36 -11.35 -18.17
N GLY A 58 -18.85 -11.30 -16.92
CA GLY A 58 -19.95 -12.13 -16.44
C GLY A 58 -21.17 -12.10 -17.37
N ARG A 59 -21.61 -10.91 -17.80
CA ARG A 59 -22.77 -10.73 -18.69
C ARG A 59 -22.55 -11.27 -20.10
N ILE A 60 -21.33 -11.22 -20.62
CA ILE A 60 -21.03 -11.65 -21.99
C ILE A 60 -20.64 -13.13 -22.09
N THR A 61 -20.32 -13.79 -20.97
CA THR A 61 -19.83 -15.18 -20.97
C THR A 61 -20.72 -16.15 -21.75
N SER A 62 -22.05 -16.01 -21.63
CA SER A 62 -23.04 -16.84 -22.34
C SER A 62 -23.01 -16.70 -23.87
N LYS A 63 -22.47 -15.60 -24.39
CA LYS A 63 -22.33 -15.32 -25.82
C LYS A 63 -20.98 -15.76 -26.40
N LEU A 64 -20.02 -16.14 -25.55
CA LEU A 64 -18.67 -16.48 -25.99
C LEU A 64 -18.64 -17.89 -26.59
N LYS A 65 -18.15 -17.99 -27.84
CA LYS A 65 -17.97 -19.28 -28.52
C LYS A 65 -16.84 -20.12 -27.92
N ASN A 66 -15.77 -19.46 -27.47
CA ASN A 66 -14.61 -20.12 -26.87
C ASN A 66 -13.99 -19.21 -25.80
N GLY A 67 -14.21 -19.55 -24.53
CA GLY A 67 -13.73 -18.74 -23.42
C GLY A 67 -12.21 -18.78 -23.25
N VAL A 68 -11.54 -19.90 -23.57
CA VAL A 68 -10.07 -20.01 -23.52
C VAL A 68 -9.41 -19.10 -24.57
N ARG A 69 -9.98 -19.05 -25.78
CA ARG A 69 -9.53 -18.12 -26.82
C ARG A 69 -9.69 -16.66 -26.39
N THR A 70 -10.84 -16.35 -25.79
CA THR A 70 -11.15 -14.99 -25.33
C THR A 70 -10.18 -14.57 -24.21
N TYR A 71 -9.93 -15.45 -23.24
CA TYR A 71 -8.91 -15.27 -22.22
C TYR A 71 -7.53 -15.01 -22.85
N GLY A 72 -7.12 -15.83 -23.82
CA GLY A 72 -5.82 -15.64 -24.46
C GLY A 72 -5.67 -14.31 -25.21
N PHE A 73 -6.72 -13.82 -25.87
CA PHE A 73 -6.71 -12.48 -26.46
C PHE A 73 -6.66 -11.35 -25.42
N ILE A 74 -7.33 -11.52 -24.29
CA ILE A 74 -7.28 -10.57 -23.18
C ILE A 74 -5.85 -10.46 -22.65
N GLU A 75 -5.17 -11.57 -22.38
CA GLU A 75 -3.77 -11.60 -21.93
C GLU A 75 -2.82 -10.96 -22.95
N ILE A 76 -2.95 -11.28 -24.25
CA ILE A 76 -2.14 -10.61 -25.29
C ILE A 76 -2.36 -9.10 -25.27
N THR A 77 -3.62 -8.66 -25.12
CA THR A 77 -3.95 -7.23 -25.10
C THR A 77 -3.36 -6.54 -23.88
N ILE A 78 -3.42 -7.16 -22.69
CA ILE A 78 -2.80 -6.65 -21.46
C ILE A 78 -1.29 -6.52 -21.66
N GLY A 79 -0.62 -7.57 -22.16
CA GLY A 79 0.82 -7.56 -22.37
C GLY A 79 1.27 -6.52 -23.41
N LEU A 80 0.54 -6.36 -24.52
CA LEU A 80 0.82 -5.31 -25.50
C LEU A 80 0.57 -3.91 -24.92
N TYR A 81 -0.50 -3.74 -24.15
CA TYR A 81 -0.80 -2.47 -23.47
C TYR A 81 0.31 -2.10 -22.48
N ALA A 82 0.84 -3.08 -21.73
CA ALA A 82 1.93 -2.88 -20.79
C ALA A 82 3.20 -2.32 -21.47
N LEU A 83 3.46 -2.63 -22.74
CA LEU A 83 4.58 -2.03 -23.51
C LEU A 83 4.34 -0.56 -23.87
N VAL A 84 3.08 -0.11 -23.92
CA VAL A 84 2.69 1.27 -24.21
C VAL A 84 2.75 2.14 -22.95
N VAL A 85 2.50 1.58 -21.76
CA VAL A 85 2.49 2.33 -20.49
C VAL A 85 3.76 3.17 -20.26
N PRO A 86 5.00 2.68 -20.44
CA PRO A 86 6.21 3.49 -20.29
C PRO A 86 6.23 4.73 -21.20
N LEU A 87 5.70 4.61 -22.41
CA LEU A 87 5.62 5.73 -23.36
C LEU A 87 4.61 6.77 -22.87
N LEU A 88 3.47 6.34 -22.33
CA LEU A 88 2.48 7.24 -21.74
C LEU A 88 3.03 7.98 -20.52
N VAL A 89 3.78 7.27 -19.66
CA VAL A 89 4.48 7.85 -18.51
C VAL A 89 5.53 8.87 -18.95
N ALA A 90 6.30 8.57 -20.00
CA ALA A 90 7.31 9.50 -20.53
C ALA A 90 6.71 10.79 -21.12
N LEU A 91 5.44 10.77 -21.56
CA LEU A 91 4.72 11.96 -22.03
C LEU A 91 4.16 12.81 -20.88
N TYR A 92 4.05 12.24 -19.67
CA TYR A 92 3.42 12.91 -18.55
C TYR A 92 4.06 14.25 -18.16
N PRO A 93 5.39 14.42 -18.09
CA PRO A 93 5.97 15.71 -17.69
C PRO A 93 5.52 16.88 -18.58
N ASN A 94 5.50 16.67 -19.91
CA ASN A 94 5.08 17.68 -20.88
C ASN A 94 3.57 17.98 -20.77
N LEU A 95 2.75 16.94 -20.63
CA LEU A 95 1.31 17.07 -20.41
C LEU A 95 1.03 17.80 -19.09
N ASN A 96 1.75 17.44 -18.04
CA ASN A 96 1.58 18.01 -16.72
C ASN A 96 1.96 19.49 -16.71
N ALA A 97 3.06 19.88 -17.35
CA ALA A 97 3.44 21.28 -17.50
C ALA A 97 2.36 22.09 -18.23
N ALA A 98 1.79 21.55 -19.32
CA ALA A 98 0.71 22.20 -20.08
C ALA A 98 -0.60 22.32 -19.27
N ILE A 99 -0.97 21.27 -18.53
CA ILE A 99 -2.14 21.24 -17.64
C ILE A 99 -1.97 22.30 -16.54
N SER A 100 -0.79 22.35 -15.92
CA SER A 100 -0.50 23.21 -14.76
C SER A 100 -0.33 24.68 -15.13
N SER A 101 0.09 24.97 -16.36
CA SER A 101 0.18 26.35 -16.85
C SER A 101 -1.19 26.92 -17.20
N SER A 102 -2.10 26.07 -17.69
CA SER A 102 -3.39 26.50 -18.28
C SER A 102 -4.58 26.41 -17.32
N LEU A 103 -4.51 25.60 -16.27
CA LEU A 103 -5.63 25.32 -15.37
C LEU A 103 -5.31 25.71 -13.93
N SER A 104 -6.36 26.00 -13.16
CA SER A 104 -6.22 26.17 -11.70
C SER A 104 -5.84 24.84 -11.04
N PHE A 105 -5.20 24.89 -9.88
CA PHE A 105 -4.69 23.70 -9.17
C PHE A 105 -5.75 22.60 -9.02
N HIS A 106 -6.94 22.92 -8.52
CA HIS A 106 -7.99 21.90 -8.31
C HIS A 106 -8.43 21.22 -9.61
N ILE A 107 -8.50 21.99 -10.70
CA ILE A 107 -8.88 21.45 -12.01
C ILE A 107 -7.72 20.63 -12.60
N ALA A 108 -6.49 21.13 -12.49
CA ALA A 108 -5.29 20.42 -12.90
C ALA A 108 -5.16 19.06 -12.18
N SER A 109 -5.34 19.04 -10.85
CA SER A 109 -5.32 17.82 -10.04
C SER A 109 -6.41 16.83 -10.43
N LEU A 110 -7.63 17.32 -10.68
CA LEU A 110 -8.72 16.48 -11.20
C LEU A 110 -8.39 15.89 -12.58
N VAL A 111 -7.83 16.69 -13.49
CA VAL A 111 -7.45 16.25 -14.84
C VAL A 111 -6.33 15.20 -14.77
N ARG A 112 -5.29 15.43 -13.97
CA ARG A 112 -4.20 14.47 -13.74
C ARG A 112 -4.79 13.14 -13.24
N PHE A 113 -5.67 13.20 -12.24
CA PHE A 113 -6.34 12.02 -11.71
C PHE A 113 -7.13 11.27 -12.79
N LEU A 114 -7.96 11.97 -13.57
CA LEU A 114 -8.74 11.36 -14.66
C LEU A 114 -7.86 10.73 -15.74
N LEU A 115 -6.70 11.33 -16.05
CA LEU A 115 -5.74 10.79 -17.01
C LEU A 115 -5.12 9.48 -16.51
N ALA A 116 -4.66 9.42 -15.25
CA ALA A 116 -4.17 8.15 -14.71
C ALA A 116 -5.26 7.10 -14.59
N LEU A 117 -6.45 7.49 -14.13
CA LEU A 117 -7.60 6.60 -14.12
C LEU A 117 -7.82 6.01 -15.52
N ALA A 118 -7.80 6.83 -16.58
CA ALA A 118 -7.97 6.35 -17.96
C ALA A 118 -6.87 5.36 -18.38
N VAL A 119 -5.60 5.65 -18.05
CA VAL A 119 -4.46 4.77 -18.40
C VAL A 119 -4.56 3.42 -17.70
N PHE A 120 -4.97 3.37 -16.43
CA PHE A 120 -4.98 2.13 -15.66
C PHE A 120 -6.31 1.38 -15.68
N LEU A 121 -7.43 2.05 -16.00
CA LEU A 121 -8.74 1.42 -16.08
C LEU A 121 -8.82 0.36 -17.19
N VAL A 122 -8.15 0.58 -18.33
CA VAL A 122 -8.16 -0.36 -19.46
C VAL A 122 -7.53 -1.72 -19.09
N PRO A 123 -6.26 -1.80 -18.65
CA PRO A 123 -5.64 -3.08 -18.31
C PRO A 123 -6.33 -3.75 -17.12
N THR A 124 -6.78 -2.99 -16.12
CA THR A 124 -7.45 -3.53 -14.93
C THR A 124 -8.85 -4.08 -15.25
N PHE A 125 -9.60 -3.41 -16.13
CA PHE A 125 -10.85 -3.94 -16.68
C PHE A 125 -10.62 -5.29 -17.38
N LEU A 126 -9.56 -5.40 -18.18
CA LEU A 126 -9.20 -6.64 -18.86
C LEU A 126 -8.79 -7.74 -17.87
N MET A 127 -7.97 -7.42 -16.87
CA MET A 127 -7.58 -8.34 -15.80
C MET A 127 -8.80 -8.88 -15.03
N GLY A 128 -9.75 -7.99 -14.69
CA GLY A 128 -10.99 -8.35 -14.00
C GLY A 128 -11.90 -9.28 -14.80
N ALA A 129 -11.84 -9.19 -16.13
CA ALA A 129 -12.63 -10.03 -17.03
C ALA A 129 -12.16 -11.50 -17.08
N THR A 130 -10.90 -11.78 -16.74
CA THR A 130 -10.27 -13.11 -16.93
C THR A 130 -10.96 -14.22 -16.15
N LEU A 131 -11.24 -14.01 -14.86
CA LEU A 131 -11.77 -15.05 -13.97
C LEU A 131 -13.20 -15.50 -14.35
N PRO A 132 -14.18 -14.60 -14.56
CA PRO A 132 -15.52 -15.01 -15.01
C PRO A 132 -15.49 -15.76 -16.36
N ILE A 133 -14.63 -15.32 -17.29
CA ILE A 133 -14.47 -15.96 -18.61
C ILE A 133 -13.92 -17.37 -18.46
N LEU A 134 -12.87 -17.58 -17.65
CA LEU A 134 -12.28 -18.89 -17.46
C LEU A 134 -13.20 -19.85 -16.70
N ILE A 135 -13.94 -19.37 -15.69
CA ILE A 135 -14.95 -20.18 -15.02
C ILE A 135 -16.01 -20.64 -16.02
N HIS A 136 -16.48 -19.74 -16.88
CA HIS A 136 -17.41 -20.12 -17.94
C HIS A 136 -16.77 -21.04 -18.99
N ALA A 137 -15.51 -20.83 -19.36
CA ALA A 137 -14.82 -21.62 -20.38
C ALA A 137 -14.64 -23.07 -19.95
N LEU A 138 -14.27 -23.25 -18.68
CA LEU A 138 -13.97 -24.55 -18.14
C LEU A 138 -15.22 -25.41 -17.93
N ARG A 139 -16.42 -24.79 -17.82
CA ARG A 139 -17.75 -25.40 -17.52
C ARG A 139 -17.58 -26.74 -16.78
N LEU A 140 -16.76 -26.74 -15.72
CA LEU A 140 -16.36 -27.99 -15.09
C LEU A 140 -17.67 -28.62 -14.64
N ASN A 141 -17.92 -29.85 -15.09
CA ASN A 141 -19.08 -30.63 -14.68
C ASN A 141 -18.84 -31.06 -13.23
N THR A 142 -18.75 -30.07 -12.35
CA THR A 142 -18.45 -30.20 -10.95
C THR A 142 -19.76 -30.12 -10.24
N LYS A 143 -20.07 -31.19 -9.51
CA LYS A 143 -21.16 -31.25 -8.53
C LYS A 143 -21.13 -30.07 -7.53
N TYR A 144 -19.99 -29.36 -7.43
CA TYR A 144 -19.74 -28.28 -6.46
C TYR A 144 -19.15 -27.03 -7.14
N PRO A 145 -19.96 -25.99 -7.41
CA PRO A 145 -19.53 -24.72 -8.00
C PRO A 145 -18.33 -24.05 -7.32
N GLY A 146 -18.32 -24.01 -5.99
CA GLY A 146 -17.25 -23.36 -5.23
C GLY A 146 -15.88 -24.01 -5.38
N HIS A 147 -15.81 -25.30 -5.72
CA HIS A 147 -14.53 -26.00 -5.89
C HIS A 147 -13.71 -25.48 -7.09
N SER A 148 -14.39 -25.14 -8.18
CA SER A 148 -13.75 -24.65 -9.41
C SER A 148 -13.26 -23.21 -9.22
N VAL A 149 -14.07 -22.37 -8.58
CA VAL A 149 -13.71 -21.00 -8.17
C VAL A 149 -12.49 -21.06 -7.26
N ALA A 150 -12.53 -21.91 -6.23
CA ALA A 150 -11.44 -22.11 -5.27
C ALA A 150 -10.10 -22.45 -5.95
N THR A 151 -10.14 -23.27 -6.98
CA THR A 151 -8.94 -23.70 -7.70
C THR A 151 -8.36 -22.56 -8.54
N LEU A 152 -9.19 -21.90 -9.35
CA LEU A 152 -8.74 -20.85 -10.25
C LEU A 152 -8.29 -19.61 -9.46
N TYR A 153 -9.10 -19.15 -8.51
CA TYR A 153 -8.77 -18.00 -7.67
C TYR A 153 -7.48 -18.26 -6.89
N GLY A 154 -7.38 -19.41 -6.21
CA GLY A 154 -6.18 -19.76 -5.44
C GLY A 154 -4.90 -19.85 -6.28
N LEU A 155 -4.95 -20.43 -7.48
CA LEU A 155 -3.78 -20.52 -8.36
C LEU A 155 -3.35 -19.19 -8.96
N ASN A 156 -4.31 -18.34 -9.34
CA ASN A 156 -4.01 -16.99 -9.80
C ASN A 156 -3.37 -16.16 -8.68
N THR A 157 -3.93 -16.20 -7.48
CA THR A 157 -3.34 -15.54 -6.30
C THR A 157 -1.99 -16.16 -5.88
N THR A 158 -1.75 -17.45 -6.10
CA THR A 158 -0.41 -18.04 -5.90
C THR A 158 0.59 -17.46 -6.89
N GLY A 159 0.18 -17.28 -8.16
CA GLY A 159 0.97 -16.59 -9.16
C GLY A 159 1.28 -15.15 -8.74
N ALA A 160 0.27 -14.43 -8.25
CA ALA A 160 0.38 -13.08 -7.73
C ALA A 160 1.47 -12.93 -6.65
N VAL A 161 1.51 -13.85 -5.66
CA VAL A 161 2.57 -13.89 -4.63
C VAL A 161 3.95 -14.02 -5.26
N VAL A 162 4.11 -14.94 -6.21
CA VAL A 162 5.38 -15.13 -6.93
C VAL A 162 5.75 -13.86 -7.71
N GLY A 163 4.77 -13.19 -8.33
CA GLY A 163 4.97 -11.94 -9.05
C GLY A 163 5.50 -10.81 -8.17
N VAL A 164 4.88 -10.59 -7.00
CA VAL A 164 5.33 -9.57 -6.03
C VAL A 164 6.76 -9.84 -5.58
N LEU A 165 7.07 -11.09 -5.19
CA LEU A 165 8.40 -11.45 -4.70
C LEU A 165 9.47 -11.34 -5.81
N LEU A 166 9.18 -11.81 -7.02
CA LEU A 166 10.10 -11.72 -8.15
C LEU A 166 10.31 -10.26 -8.59
N ALA A 167 9.26 -9.44 -8.62
CA ALA A 167 9.40 -8.02 -8.96
C ALA A 167 10.33 -7.33 -7.95
N THR A 168 9.99 -7.40 -6.65
CA THR A 168 10.66 -6.58 -5.64
C THR A 168 12.06 -7.06 -5.29
N PHE A 169 12.29 -8.38 -5.17
CA PHE A 169 13.56 -8.91 -4.68
C PHE A 169 14.53 -9.33 -5.79
N VAL A 170 14.06 -9.49 -7.03
CA VAL A 170 14.90 -9.99 -8.14
C VAL A 170 14.93 -9.00 -9.28
N ALA A 171 13.79 -8.71 -9.91
CA ALA A 171 13.78 -7.99 -11.17
C ALA A 171 14.08 -6.50 -11.02
N LEU A 172 13.47 -5.82 -10.04
CA LEU A 172 13.72 -4.39 -9.82
C LEU A 172 15.18 -4.10 -9.45
N PRO A 173 15.81 -4.80 -8.49
CA PRO A 173 17.23 -4.57 -8.16
C PRO A 173 18.18 -4.91 -9.32
N MET A 174 17.86 -5.93 -10.14
CA MET A 174 18.77 -6.39 -11.19
C MET A 174 18.67 -5.59 -12.50
N VAL A 175 17.45 -5.24 -12.92
CA VAL A 175 17.21 -4.69 -14.27
C VAL A 175 16.35 -3.43 -14.29
N GLY A 176 15.83 -2.98 -13.13
CA GLY A 176 15.05 -1.76 -13.00
C GLY A 176 13.61 -1.85 -13.55
N LEU A 177 12.87 -0.75 -13.43
CA LEU A 177 11.43 -0.66 -13.73
C LEU A 177 11.09 -1.00 -15.20
N MET A 178 11.80 -0.40 -16.16
CA MET A 178 11.47 -0.50 -17.59
C MET A 178 11.68 -1.92 -18.15
N VAL A 179 12.81 -2.55 -17.81
CA VAL A 179 13.12 -3.90 -18.27
C VAL A 179 12.19 -4.91 -17.60
N THR A 180 11.91 -4.76 -16.30
CA THR A 180 10.96 -5.63 -15.59
C THR A 180 9.58 -5.58 -16.23
N ASN A 181 9.06 -4.39 -16.57
CA ASN A 181 7.77 -4.23 -17.24
C ASN A 181 7.75 -4.94 -18.59
N THR A 182 8.85 -4.83 -19.36
CA THR A 182 8.98 -5.48 -20.67
C THR A 182 9.02 -7.00 -20.54
N ILE A 183 9.73 -7.55 -19.55
CA ILE A 183 9.76 -9.00 -19.27
C ILE A 183 8.36 -9.50 -18.92
N ALA A 184 7.64 -8.80 -18.02
CA ALA A 184 6.29 -9.16 -17.63
C ALA A 184 5.30 -9.07 -18.82
N ALA A 185 5.43 -8.06 -19.66
CA ALA A 185 4.67 -7.90 -20.90
C ALA A 185 4.88 -9.09 -21.86
N CYS A 186 6.14 -9.47 -22.10
CA CYS A 186 6.47 -10.63 -22.93
C CYS A 186 5.90 -11.93 -22.35
N LEU A 187 5.99 -12.13 -21.03
CA LEU A 187 5.42 -13.31 -20.36
C LEU A 187 3.88 -13.36 -20.46
N CYS A 188 3.22 -12.21 -20.36
CA CYS A 188 1.77 -12.07 -20.50
C CYS A 188 1.32 -12.37 -21.95
N VAL A 189 2.01 -11.80 -22.95
CA VAL A 189 1.77 -12.11 -24.37
C VAL A 189 2.02 -13.59 -24.68
N ALA A 190 3.08 -14.18 -24.12
CA ALA A 190 3.37 -15.61 -24.27
C ALA A 190 2.26 -16.46 -23.66
N THR A 191 1.80 -16.12 -22.46
CA THR A 191 0.69 -16.79 -21.76
C THR A 191 -0.59 -16.76 -22.61
N GLY A 192 -0.94 -15.58 -23.15
CA GLY A 192 -2.10 -15.43 -24.01
C GLY A 192 -1.95 -16.17 -25.35
N SER A 193 -0.77 -16.14 -25.96
CA SER A 193 -0.48 -16.85 -27.21
C SER A 193 -0.58 -18.37 -27.05
N LEU A 194 -0.03 -18.92 -25.98
CA LEU A 194 -0.17 -20.35 -25.65
C LEU A 194 -1.64 -20.72 -25.43
N ALA A 195 -2.43 -19.85 -24.78
CA ALA A 195 -3.86 -20.08 -24.61
C ALA A 195 -4.62 -20.06 -25.95
N VAL A 196 -4.33 -19.11 -26.86
CA VAL A 196 -5.00 -18.99 -28.17
C VAL A 196 -4.61 -20.13 -29.12
N PHE A 197 -3.31 -20.41 -29.27
CA PHE A 197 -2.82 -21.29 -30.32
C PHE A 197 -2.73 -22.75 -29.89
N LEU A 198 -2.39 -23.04 -28.63
CA LEU A 198 -2.26 -24.44 -28.17
C LEU A 198 -3.51 -24.97 -27.49
N LEU A 199 -4.14 -24.19 -26.61
CA LEU A 199 -5.25 -24.67 -25.79
C LEU A 199 -6.63 -24.44 -26.42
N ALA A 200 -6.89 -23.25 -26.97
CA ALA A 200 -8.22 -22.93 -27.48
C ALA A 200 -8.75 -23.90 -28.57
N PRO A 201 -7.93 -24.44 -29.50
CA PRO A 201 -8.40 -25.45 -30.45
C PRO A 201 -8.84 -26.76 -29.78
N ARG A 202 -8.29 -27.07 -28.60
CA ARG A 202 -8.58 -28.29 -27.83
C ARG A 202 -9.79 -28.13 -26.92
N PHE A 203 -10.04 -26.91 -26.44
CA PHE A 203 -11.26 -26.52 -25.73
C PHE A 203 -12.44 -26.17 -26.66
N GLN A 204 -12.52 -26.80 -27.84
CA GLN A 204 -13.66 -26.60 -28.74
C GLN A 204 -14.94 -27.17 -28.14
N PHE A 205 -15.96 -26.32 -28.08
CA PHE A 205 -17.27 -26.64 -27.54
C PHE A 205 -17.99 -27.68 -28.43
N HIS A 206 -17.77 -28.96 -28.15
CA HIS A 206 -18.49 -30.06 -28.80
C HIS A 206 -19.79 -30.33 -28.05
N GLY A 207 -20.85 -29.57 -28.35
CA GLY A 207 -22.15 -29.84 -27.76
C GLY A 207 -23.20 -28.82 -28.17
N LYS A 208 -24.26 -29.31 -28.83
CA LYS A 208 -25.49 -28.59 -29.15
C LYS A 208 -25.93 -27.72 -27.99
N HIS A 209 -26.58 -26.60 -28.29
CA HIS A 209 -27.47 -25.89 -27.37
C HIS A 209 -28.51 -26.88 -26.81
N HIS A 210 -28.16 -27.74 -25.87
CA HIS A 210 -29.12 -28.09 -24.86
C HIS A 210 -29.36 -26.77 -24.14
N ALA A 211 -30.47 -26.13 -24.49
CA ALA A 211 -31.11 -25.15 -23.64
C ALA A 211 -30.98 -25.73 -22.23
N LEU A 212 -30.14 -25.10 -21.42
CA LEU A 212 -29.95 -25.50 -20.03
C LEU A 212 -31.37 -25.58 -19.46
N PRO A 213 -31.73 -26.64 -18.72
CA PRO A 213 -32.95 -26.60 -17.93
C PRO A 213 -32.91 -25.27 -17.19
N VAL A 214 -33.93 -24.43 -17.40
CA VAL A 214 -34.07 -23.16 -16.68
C VAL A 214 -33.80 -23.50 -15.22
N PRO A 215 -32.83 -22.86 -14.55
CA PRO A 215 -32.48 -23.21 -13.19
C PRO A 215 -33.78 -23.23 -12.38
N GLN A 216 -34.16 -24.41 -11.89
CA GLN A 216 -35.22 -24.51 -10.90
C GLN A 216 -34.85 -23.52 -9.80
N HIS A 217 -35.76 -22.58 -9.55
CA HIS A 217 -35.59 -21.38 -8.73
C HIS A 217 -34.49 -21.51 -7.67
N SER A 218 -33.60 -20.51 -7.59
CA SER A 218 -32.68 -20.37 -6.46
C SER A 218 -33.45 -20.63 -5.17
N THR A 219 -32.99 -21.57 -4.36
CA THR A 219 -33.60 -21.92 -3.06
C THR A 219 -33.63 -20.72 -2.11
N LEU A 220 -32.79 -19.72 -2.37
CA LEU A 220 -32.67 -18.49 -1.60
C LEU A 220 -33.77 -17.47 -1.95
N ARG A 221 -34.35 -16.86 -0.92
CA ARG A 221 -35.30 -15.75 -1.03
C ARG A 221 -34.60 -14.49 -1.57
N GLY A 222 -35.35 -13.58 -2.19
CA GLY A 222 -34.80 -12.34 -2.75
C GLY A 222 -34.01 -11.49 -1.74
N GLN A 223 -34.49 -11.43 -0.49
CA GLN A 223 -33.79 -10.74 0.60
C GLN A 223 -32.49 -11.46 1.01
N GLU A 224 -32.48 -12.80 1.13
CA GLU A 224 -31.26 -13.58 1.47
C GLU A 224 -30.17 -13.36 0.43
N ARG A 225 -30.57 -13.27 -0.84
CA ARG A 225 -29.65 -12.96 -1.92
C ARG A 225 -29.03 -11.57 -1.75
N ILE A 226 -29.84 -10.55 -1.45
CA ILE A 226 -29.33 -9.19 -1.20
C ILE A 226 -28.34 -9.20 -0.02
N LEU A 227 -28.69 -9.84 1.09
CA LEU A 227 -27.81 -9.94 2.27
C LEU A 227 -26.49 -10.63 1.94
N LEU A 228 -26.49 -11.69 1.12
CA LEU A 228 -25.25 -12.35 0.70
C LEU A 228 -24.34 -11.45 -0.15
N PHE A 229 -24.91 -10.66 -1.07
CA PHE A 229 -24.13 -9.70 -1.84
C PHE A 229 -23.59 -8.58 -0.94
N THR A 230 -24.42 -8.01 -0.07
CA THR A 230 -24.01 -6.97 0.87
C THR A 230 -22.94 -7.48 1.84
N SER A 231 -23.11 -8.67 2.42
CA SER A 231 -22.11 -9.24 3.33
C SER A 231 -20.79 -9.52 2.61
N PHE A 232 -20.83 -9.91 1.33
CA PHE A 232 -19.62 -10.11 0.55
C PHE A 232 -18.93 -8.80 0.16
N ALA A 233 -19.68 -7.70 -0.03
CA ALA A 233 -19.10 -6.37 -0.11
C ALA A 233 -18.38 -5.99 1.19
N VAL A 234 -18.99 -6.27 2.35
CA VAL A 234 -18.40 -6.01 3.67
C VAL A 234 -17.15 -6.87 3.91
N VAL A 235 -17.12 -8.12 3.43
CA VAL A 235 -15.91 -8.96 3.44
C VAL A 235 -14.78 -8.30 2.64
N GLY A 236 -15.07 -7.81 1.43
CA GLY A 236 -14.10 -7.07 0.62
C GLY A 236 -13.59 -5.82 1.34
N ALA A 237 -14.51 -5.00 1.87
CA ALA A 237 -14.19 -3.78 2.61
C ALA A 237 -13.31 -4.07 3.82
N SER A 238 -13.66 -5.09 4.60
CA SER A 238 -12.89 -5.50 5.78
C SER A 238 -11.52 -6.04 5.41
N GLY A 239 -11.43 -6.85 4.35
CA GLY A 239 -10.16 -7.44 3.90
C GLY A 239 -9.11 -6.38 3.57
N LEU A 240 -9.47 -5.38 2.76
CA LEU A 240 -8.53 -4.31 2.41
C LEU A 240 -8.30 -3.33 3.58
N ALA A 241 -9.31 -3.07 4.41
CA ALA A 241 -9.10 -2.28 5.63
C ALA A 241 -8.09 -2.95 6.58
N TYR A 242 -8.17 -4.28 6.73
CA TYR A 242 -7.20 -5.05 7.53
C TYR A 242 -5.80 -4.99 6.93
N GLU A 243 -5.67 -5.13 5.62
CA GLU A 243 -4.38 -5.01 4.93
C GLU A 243 -3.74 -3.63 5.18
N VAL A 244 -4.50 -2.54 5.05
CA VAL A 244 -4.03 -1.18 5.33
C VAL A 244 -3.63 -1.00 6.80
N CYS A 245 -4.51 -1.42 7.73
CA CYS A 245 -4.28 -1.31 9.17
C CYS A 245 -3.03 -2.06 9.62
N TRP A 246 -2.90 -3.33 9.22
CA TRP A 246 -1.80 -4.18 9.67
C TRP A 246 -0.49 -3.85 8.97
N SER A 247 -0.52 -3.39 7.71
CA SER A 247 0.69 -2.88 7.03
C SER A 247 1.23 -1.64 7.72
N ARG A 248 0.36 -0.70 8.15
CA ARG A 248 0.77 0.46 8.94
C ARG A 248 1.32 0.06 10.31
N ALA A 249 0.65 -0.88 10.99
CA ALA A 249 1.10 -1.38 12.29
C ALA A 249 2.50 -2.02 12.22
N LEU A 250 2.73 -2.89 11.23
CA LEU A 250 4.03 -3.53 10.99
C LEU A 250 5.09 -2.51 10.56
N GLY A 251 4.72 -1.50 9.78
CA GLY A 251 5.61 -0.41 9.38
C GLY A 251 6.16 0.39 10.56
N MET A 252 5.42 0.52 11.66
CA MET A 252 5.92 1.16 12.90
C MET A 252 6.99 0.32 13.62
N VAL A 253 6.92 -1.01 13.48
CA VAL A 253 7.78 -1.95 14.21
C VAL A 253 9.03 -2.33 13.42
N PHE A 254 8.94 -2.38 12.08
CA PHE A 254 10.02 -2.85 11.19
C PHE A 254 10.52 -1.77 10.22
N GLY A 255 9.93 -0.58 10.21
CA GLY A 255 10.19 0.47 9.23
C GLY A 255 9.37 0.32 7.94
N SER A 256 9.17 1.45 7.25
CA SER A 256 8.29 1.57 6.06
C SER A 256 9.09 1.53 4.74
N SER A 257 9.70 0.38 4.44
CA SER A 257 10.44 0.16 3.18
C SER A 257 9.59 -0.51 2.09
N ILE A 258 10.03 -0.41 0.82
CA ILE A 258 9.40 -1.12 -0.31
C ILE A 258 9.46 -2.64 -0.10
N TYR A 259 10.55 -3.14 0.50
CA TYR A 259 10.67 -4.55 0.86
C TYR A 259 9.67 -4.95 1.94
N ALA A 260 9.46 -4.08 2.93
CA ALA A 260 8.51 -4.36 3.99
C ALA A 260 7.08 -4.46 3.45
N PHE A 261 6.68 -3.51 2.62
CA PHE A 261 5.40 -3.55 1.93
C PHE A 261 5.24 -4.83 1.09
N ALA A 262 6.25 -5.20 0.30
CA ALA A 262 6.19 -6.39 -0.56
C ALA A 262 6.07 -7.69 0.25
N VAL A 263 6.77 -7.81 1.38
CA VAL A 263 6.67 -8.98 2.27
C VAL A 263 5.29 -9.08 2.91
N THR A 264 4.76 -7.97 3.41
CA THR A 264 3.43 -7.91 4.02
C THR A 264 2.33 -8.26 3.00
N LEU A 265 2.38 -7.66 1.81
CA LEU A 265 1.47 -7.97 0.69
C LEU A 265 1.58 -9.44 0.28
N ALA A 266 2.80 -9.97 0.11
CA ALA A 266 3.01 -11.38 -0.26
C ALA A 266 2.47 -12.34 0.81
N ALA A 267 2.65 -12.05 2.10
CA ALA A 267 2.12 -12.87 3.19
C ALA A 267 0.58 -12.86 3.21
N PHE A 268 -0.03 -11.69 3.01
CA PHE A 268 -1.48 -11.55 2.92
C PHE A 268 -2.07 -12.31 1.72
N LEU A 269 -1.50 -12.13 0.52
CA LEU A 269 -1.92 -12.84 -0.68
C LEU A 269 -1.67 -14.35 -0.58
N ALA A 270 -0.58 -14.79 0.06
CA ALA A 270 -0.31 -16.21 0.30
C ALA A 270 -1.38 -16.84 1.20
N GLY A 271 -1.84 -16.11 2.23
CA GLY A 271 -2.98 -16.53 3.04
C GLY A 271 -4.27 -16.65 2.23
N ILE A 272 -4.59 -15.67 1.38
CA ILE A 272 -5.76 -15.73 0.49
C ILE A 272 -5.68 -16.93 -0.46
N ALA A 273 -4.53 -17.14 -1.09
CA ALA A 273 -4.28 -18.25 -2.00
C ALA A 273 -4.46 -19.61 -1.29
N ALA A 274 -3.81 -19.78 -0.14
CA ALA A 274 -3.90 -20.98 0.66
C ALA A 274 -5.33 -21.23 1.17
N GLY A 275 -6.03 -20.18 1.62
CA GLY A 275 -7.41 -20.26 2.10
C GLY A 275 -8.37 -20.76 1.03
N SER A 276 -8.23 -20.20 -0.17
CA SER A 276 -8.99 -20.63 -1.35
C SER A 276 -8.69 -22.10 -1.72
N LEU A 277 -7.42 -22.51 -1.72
CA LEU A 277 -7.03 -23.88 -2.08
C LEU A 277 -7.40 -24.91 -1.00
N LEU A 278 -7.38 -24.55 0.28
CA LEU A 278 -7.77 -25.42 1.39
C LEU A 278 -9.29 -25.63 1.44
N ILE A 279 -10.07 -24.56 1.28
CA ILE A 279 -11.54 -24.66 1.33
C ILE A 279 -12.10 -25.50 0.19
N ARG A 280 -11.37 -25.62 -0.93
CA ARG A 280 -11.67 -26.52 -2.04
C ARG A 280 -11.97 -27.95 -1.59
N ARG A 281 -11.15 -28.51 -0.69
CA ARG A 281 -11.29 -29.89 -0.19
C ARG A 281 -12.54 -30.02 0.67
N TYR A 282 -12.76 -29.05 1.56
CA TYR A 282 -13.96 -28.98 2.40
C TYR A 282 -15.24 -28.86 1.55
N ILE A 283 -15.23 -28.03 0.50
CA ILE A 283 -16.36 -27.88 -0.43
C ILE A 283 -16.72 -29.20 -1.10
N ARG A 284 -15.71 -29.95 -1.56
CA ARG A 284 -15.90 -31.24 -2.23
C ARG A 284 -16.50 -32.31 -1.32
N ILE A 285 -16.09 -32.34 -0.04
CA ILE A 285 -16.46 -33.40 0.91
C ILE A 285 -17.80 -33.07 1.58
N CYS A 286 -17.94 -31.85 2.09
CA CYS A 286 -19.04 -31.48 2.97
C CYS A 286 -20.18 -30.74 2.25
N ASN A 287 -19.97 -30.28 1.01
CA ASN A 287 -20.91 -29.43 0.26
C ASN A 287 -21.52 -28.30 1.13
N PRO A 288 -20.68 -27.40 1.66
CA PRO A 288 -21.08 -26.38 2.61
C PRO A 288 -22.06 -25.39 1.98
N GLY A 289 -23.19 -25.17 2.65
CA GLY A 289 -24.13 -24.11 2.30
C GLY A 289 -23.82 -22.80 3.00
N ILE A 290 -24.84 -21.94 3.09
CA ILE A 290 -24.78 -20.62 3.74
C ILE A 290 -24.29 -20.65 5.20
N ASN A 291 -24.44 -21.75 5.94
CA ASN A 291 -23.97 -21.84 7.32
C ASN A 291 -22.45 -21.73 7.43
N SER A 292 -21.71 -22.41 6.54
CA SER A 292 -20.25 -22.33 6.56
C SER A 292 -19.76 -20.93 6.17
N TYR A 293 -20.52 -20.21 5.33
CA TYR A 293 -20.27 -18.81 5.03
C TYR A 293 -20.51 -17.91 6.27
N ILE A 294 -21.62 -18.11 7.00
CA ILE A 294 -21.89 -17.42 8.28
C ILE A 294 -20.78 -17.71 9.30
N THR A 295 -20.37 -18.98 9.45
CA THR A 295 -19.24 -19.36 10.32
C THR A 295 -17.95 -18.67 9.88
N GLY A 296 -17.71 -18.56 8.56
CA GLY A 296 -16.60 -17.81 8.01
C GLY A 296 -16.61 -16.33 8.41
N LEU A 297 -17.77 -15.66 8.38
CA LEU A 297 -17.92 -14.27 8.84
C LEU A 297 -17.60 -14.13 10.33
N LEU A 298 -18.14 -15.01 11.18
CA LEU A 298 -17.92 -14.99 12.62
C LEU A 298 -16.46 -15.24 13.01
N LEU A 299 -15.82 -16.21 12.34
CA LEU A 299 -14.40 -16.50 12.54
C LEU A 299 -13.54 -15.34 12.05
N LEU A 300 -13.83 -14.78 10.88
CA LEU A 300 -13.07 -13.66 10.33
C LEU A 300 -13.12 -12.45 11.26
N ALA A 301 -14.31 -12.09 11.77
CA ALA A 301 -14.45 -10.99 12.72
C ALA A 301 -13.67 -11.25 14.03
N THR A 302 -13.89 -12.41 14.64
CA THR A 302 -13.27 -12.76 15.93
C THR A 302 -11.75 -12.85 15.83
N VAL A 303 -11.22 -13.52 14.80
CA VAL A 303 -9.78 -13.71 14.62
C VAL A 303 -9.10 -12.38 14.28
N SER A 304 -9.68 -11.55 13.40
CA SER A 304 -9.09 -10.25 13.03
C SER A 304 -9.03 -9.31 14.24
N TYR A 305 -10.06 -9.34 15.08
CA TYR A 305 -10.09 -8.61 16.34
C TYR A 305 -9.00 -9.11 17.32
N ALA A 306 -8.94 -10.43 17.52
CA ALA A 306 -7.98 -11.05 18.43
C ALA A 306 -6.52 -10.80 18.01
N VAL A 307 -6.20 -10.96 16.73
CA VAL A 307 -4.87 -10.67 16.18
C VAL A 307 -4.49 -9.19 16.42
N THR A 308 -5.45 -8.28 16.22
CA THR A 308 -5.20 -6.84 16.44
C THR A 308 -4.96 -6.50 17.90
N ALA A 309 -5.55 -7.26 18.83
CA ALA A 309 -5.25 -7.15 20.26
C ALA A 309 -3.88 -7.71 20.65
N LEU A 310 -3.27 -8.58 19.82
CA LEU A 310 -1.94 -9.15 20.07
C LEU A 310 -0.81 -8.31 19.46
N LEU A 311 -1.11 -7.42 18.50
CA LEU A 311 -0.13 -6.57 17.82
C LEU A 311 0.78 -5.74 18.74
N PRO A 312 0.30 -5.18 19.88
CA PRO A 312 1.16 -4.44 20.80
C PRO A 312 2.31 -5.26 21.41
N GLY A 313 2.25 -6.59 21.37
CA GLY A 313 3.35 -7.46 21.81
C GLY A 313 4.46 -7.68 20.75
N MET A 314 4.31 -7.13 19.54
CA MET A 314 5.29 -7.32 18.47
C MET A 314 6.67 -6.71 18.76
N PRO A 315 6.79 -5.49 19.35
CA PRO A 315 8.10 -4.95 19.70
C PRO A 315 8.89 -5.85 20.66
N ASP A 316 8.21 -6.46 21.63
CA ASP A 316 8.82 -7.44 22.54
C ASP A 316 9.30 -8.69 21.79
N LEU A 317 8.47 -9.24 20.90
CA LEU A 317 8.82 -10.38 20.05
C LEU A 317 10.04 -10.09 19.18
N LEU A 318 10.09 -8.91 18.56
CA LEU A 318 11.19 -8.48 17.72
C LEU A 318 12.49 -8.33 18.53
N ASN A 319 12.41 -7.73 19.72
CA ASN A 319 13.56 -7.62 20.60
C ASN A 319 14.12 -9.00 21.00
N GLY A 320 13.23 -9.95 21.30
CA GLY A 320 13.61 -11.34 21.57
C GLY A 320 14.31 -12.05 20.39
N LEU A 321 13.98 -11.69 19.15
CA LEU A 321 14.68 -12.20 17.95
C LEU A 321 16.07 -11.59 17.81
N PHE A 322 16.22 -10.28 18.02
CA PHE A 322 17.51 -9.60 17.96
C PHE A 322 18.49 -10.06 19.05
N MET A 323 17.99 -10.47 20.23
CA MET A 323 18.84 -11.08 21.25
C MET A 323 19.47 -12.42 20.83
N ARG A 324 18.88 -13.12 19.86
CA ARG A 324 19.31 -14.46 19.44
C ARG A 324 20.19 -14.46 18.19
N HIS A 325 20.22 -13.36 17.44
CA HIS A 325 20.88 -13.27 16.14
C HIS A 325 21.62 -11.94 15.99
N THR A 326 22.70 -11.94 15.20
CA THR A 326 23.38 -10.68 14.85
C THR A 326 22.45 -9.78 14.03
N ILE A 327 22.41 -8.49 14.37
CA ILE A 327 21.58 -7.51 13.68
C ILE A 327 22.07 -7.38 12.23
N SER A 328 21.24 -7.82 11.29
CA SER A 328 21.48 -7.66 9.85
C SER A 328 20.17 -7.37 9.13
N SER A 329 20.24 -6.72 7.97
CA SER A 329 19.08 -6.45 7.11
C SER A 329 18.32 -7.73 6.76
N THR A 330 19.02 -8.84 6.56
CA THR A 330 18.43 -10.16 6.31
C THR A 330 17.56 -10.63 7.47
N TRP A 331 18.06 -10.53 8.71
CA TRP A 331 17.29 -10.96 9.89
C TRP A 331 16.10 -10.05 10.18
N LEU A 332 16.21 -8.76 9.86
CA LEU A 332 15.10 -7.80 9.96
C LEU A 332 13.98 -8.16 8.98
N LEU A 333 14.33 -8.50 7.73
CA LEU A 333 13.37 -9.00 6.73
C LEU A 333 12.76 -10.35 7.11
N ILE A 334 13.54 -11.28 7.66
CA ILE A 334 13.05 -12.58 8.14
C ILE A 334 12.07 -12.37 9.31
N GLY A 335 12.42 -11.51 10.27
CA GLY A 335 11.56 -11.16 11.40
C GLY A 335 10.25 -10.52 10.92
N LEU A 336 10.31 -9.63 9.94
CA LEU A 336 9.12 -9.03 9.34
C LEU A 336 8.25 -10.06 8.63
N LEU A 337 8.85 -10.98 7.87
CA LEU A 337 8.12 -12.07 7.22
C LEU A 337 7.43 -12.96 8.24
N GLN A 338 8.12 -13.33 9.32
CA GLN A 338 7.56 -14.13 10.41
C GLN A 338 6.40 -13.40 11.11
N ALA A 339 6.57 -12.12 11.42
CA ALA A 339 5.52 -11.29 12.02
C ALA A 339 4.31 -11.16 11.08
N SER A 340 4.55 -10.84 9.79
CA SER A 340 3.50 -10.74 8.78
C SER A 340 2.71 -12.05 8.65
N ILE A 341 3.40 -13.20 8.65
CA ILE A 341 2.74 -14.52 8.65
C ILE A 341 1.94 -14.72 9.94
N LEU A 342 2.52 -14.45 11.11
CA LEU A 342 1.87 -14.67 12.40
C LEU A 342 0.58 -13.86 12.54
N ILE A 343 0.60 -12.61 12.09
CA ILE A 343 -0.51 -11.67 12.18
C ILE A 343 -1.54 -11.96 11.09
N MET A 344 -1.10 -12.01 9.83
CA MET A 344 -2.01 -11.90 8.69
C MET A 344 -2.47 -13.25 8.16
N LEU A 345 -1.73 -14.35 8.38
CA LEU A 345 -2.02 -15.62 7.73
C LEU A 345 -3.43 -16.14 8.06
N VAL A 346 -3.81 -16.17 9.34
CA VAL A 346 -5.11 -16.76 9.73
C VAL A 346 -6.30 -15.93 9.22
N PRO A 347 -6.36 -14.60 9.41
CA PRO A 347 -7.39 -13.79 8.77
C PRO A 347 -7.40 -13.90 7.24
N ALA A 348 -6.23 -13.89 6.60
CA ALA A 348 -6.11 -14.01 5.15
C ALA A 348 -6.57 -15.37 4.61
N LEU A 349 -6.31 -16.47 5.33
CA LEU A 349 -6.85 -17.80 5.03
C LEU A 349 -8.39 -17.77 5.04
N LEU A 350 -8.99 -17.11 6.03
CA LEU A 350 -10.44 -16.97 6.11
C LEU A 350 -10.97 -16.13 4.95
N LEU A 351 -10.35 -14.97 4.65
CA LEU A 351 -10.70 -14.13 3.49
C LEU A 351 -10.64 -14.92 2.17
N GLY A 352 -9.58 -15.70 1.97
CA GLY A 352 -9.42 -16.58 0.80
C GLY A 352 -10.51 -17.65 0.68
N ALA A 353 -11.02 -18.13 1.81
CA ALA A 353 -12.11 -19.10 1.85
C ALA A 353 -13.49 -18.48 1.56
N MET A 354 -13.70 -17.19 1.85
CA MET A 354 -15.01 -16.55 1.74
C MET A 354 -15.57 -16.53 0.33
N PHE A 355 -14.74 -16.30 -0.69
CA PHE A 355 -15.22 -16.22 -2.07
C PHE A 355 -15.72 -17.57 -2.61
N PRO A 356 -14.98 -18.68 -2.48
CA PRO A 356 -15.52 -20.00 -2.82
C PRO A 356 -16.76 -20.39 -2.00
N LEU A 357 -16.82 -20.03 -0.72
CA LEU A 357 -17.96 -20.34 0.15
C LEU A 357 -19.23 -19.60 -0.27
N VAL A 358 -19.14 -18.30 -0.58
CA VAL A 358 -20.30 -17.52 -1.01
C VAL A 358 -20.82 -17.98 -2.37
N VAL A 359 -19.91 -18.34 -3.30
CA VAL A 359 -20.33 -18.92 -4.58
C VAL A 359 -21.01 -20.27 -4.37
N ASN A 360 -20.46 -21.13 -3.52
CA ASN A 360 -21.09 -22.43 -3.23
C ASN A 360 -22.45 -22.26 -2.55
N ALA A 361 -22.60 -21.29 -1.64
CA ALA A 361 -23.87 -20.99 -0.99
C ALA A 361 -24.92 -20.48 -1.99
N LEU A 362 -24.54 -19.53 -2.86
CA LEU A 362 -25.45 -18.93 -3.85
C LEU A 362 -25.91 -19.94 -4.93
N GLU A 363 -24.98 -20.77 -5.40
CA GLU A 363 -25.22 -21.74 -6.48
C GLU A 363 -25.50 -23.15 -5.94
N SER A 364 -25.74 -23.31 -4.63
CA SER A 364 -26.08 -24.61 -4.04
C SER A 364 -27.40 -25.13 -4.63
N GLY A 365 -27.30 -26.12 -5.52
CA GLY A 365 -28.45 -26.73 -6.21
C GLY A 365 -28.43 -26.56 -7.73
N THR A 366 -27.57 -25.70 -8.29
CA THR A 366 -27.36 -25.62 -9.74
C THR A 366 -26.29 -26.62 -10.17
N LYS A 367 -26.54 -27.36 -11.28
CA LYS A 367 -25.54 -28.29 -11.85
C LYS A 367 -24.43 -27.58 -12.63
N THR A 368 -24.58 -26.28 -12.88
CA THR A 368 -23.70 -25.48 -13.73
C THR A 368 -23.49 -24.10 -13.14
N ILE A 369 -22.24 -23.64 -13.09
CA ILE A 369 -21.87 -22.33 -12.58
C ILE A 369 -22.21 -21.25 -13.62
N ASP A 370 -22.97 -20.23 -13.23
CA ASP A 370 -23.19 -19.04 -14.05
C ASP A 370 -22.00 -18.07 -13.91
N GLY A 371 -21.30 -17.83 -15.02
CA GLY A 371 -20.23 -16.83 -15.09
C GLY A 371 -20.71 -15.43 -14.71
N ALA A 372 -21.99 -15.11 -14.94
CA ALA A 372 -22.56 -13.84 -14.52
C ALA A 372 -22.77 -13.75 -13.00
N ALA A 373 -23.03 -14.85 -12.30
CA ALA A 373 -23.13 -14.86 -10.84
C ALA A 373 -21.77 -14.60 -10.19
N VAL A 374 -20.72 -15.28 -10.67
CA VAL A 374 -19.34 -15.02 -10.25
C VAL A 374 -18.94 -13.58 -10.54
N GLY A 375 -19.20 -13.08 -11.76
CA GLY A 375 -18.88 -11.70 -12.13
C GLY A 375 -19.55 -10.66 -11.22
N ARG A 376 -20.83 -10.85 -10.85
CA ARG A 376 -21.54 -9.99 -9.90
C ARG A 376 -20.94 -10.05 -8.48
N LEU A 377 -20.60 -11.25 -7.99
CA LEU A 377 -20.01 -11.42 -6.66
C LEU A 377 -18.61 -10.78 -6.61
N TYR A 378 -17.79 -11.02 -7.63
CA TYR A 378 -16.45 -10.46 -7.72
C TYR A 378 -16.49 -8.93 -7.81
N PHE A 379 -17.39 -8.35 -8.61
CA PHE A 379 -17.66 -6.90 -8.61
C PHE A 379 -18.03 -6.37 -7.21
N THR A 380 -18.97 -7.04 -6.54
CA THR A 380 -19.49 -6.60 -5.24
C THR A 380 -18.41 -6.61 -4.15
N ASN A 381 -17.58 -7.65 -4.10
CA ASN A 381 -16.43 -7.70 -3.21
C ASN A 381 -15.39 -6.63 -3.55
N THR A 382 -15.09 -6.45 -4.83
CA THR A 382 -14.03 -5.54 -5.27
C THR A 382 -14.41 -4.07 -5.05
N ILE A 383 -15.69 -3.71 -5.24
CA ILE A 383 -16.16 -2.35 -4.93
C ILE A 383 -16.20 -2.11 -3.41
N GLY A 384 -16.58 -3.14 -2.64
CA GLY A 384 -16.49 -3.11 -1.18
C GLY A 384 -15.05 -2.89 -0.72
N ALA A 385 -14.11 -3.63 -1.29
CA ALA A 385 -12.67 -3.50 -1.04
C ALA A 385 -12.14 -2.08 -1.33
N ALA A 386 -12.50 -1.50 -2.48
CA ALA A 386 -12.12 -0.12 -2.82
C ALA A 386 -12.64 0.89 -1.79
N ILE A 387 -13.93 0.79 -1.42
CA ILE A 387 -14.55 1.68 -0.42
C ILE A 387 -13.92 1.48 0.95
N GLY A 388 -13.67 0.23 1.35
CA GLY A 388 -13.06 -0.11 2.64
C GLY A 388 -11.64 0.41 2.78
N ALA A 389 -10.80 0.23 1.75
CA ALA A 389 -9.43 0.77 1.72
C ALA A 389 -9.43 2.30 1.88
N PHE A 390 -10.29 2.98 1.12
CA PHE A 390 -10.39 4.44 1.15
C PHE A 390 -10.88 4.94 2.52
N ILE A 391 -11.99 4.40 3.04
CA ILE A 391 -12.55 4.83 4.33
C ILE A 391 -11.58 4.52 5.47
N ALA A 392 -10.92 3.36 5.45
CA ALA A 392 -9.93 2.99 6.45
C ALA A 392 -8.74 3.97 6.45
N GLY A 393 -8.12 4.19 5.29
CA GLY A 393 -6.91 5.00 5.15
C GLY A 393 -7.09 6.49 5.45
N PHE A 394 -8.20 7.11 5.01
CA PHE A 394 -8.38 8.57 5.14
C PHE A 394 -9.26 9.04 6.27
N VAL A 395 -10.21 8.20 6.69
CA VAL A 395 -11.23 8.63 7.63
C VAL A 395 -11.03 7.91 8.95
N MET A 396 -11.04 6.59 8.94
CA MET A 396 -11.08 5.84 10.19
C MET A 396 -9.75 5.87 10.93
N ILE A 397 -8.61 5.65 10.25
CA ILE A 397 -7.29 5.67 10.89
C ILE A 397 -6.95 7.08 11.38
N PRO A 398 -7.04 8.16 10.58
CA PRO A 398 -6.65 9.49 11.07
C PRO A 398 -7.53 10.05 12.19
N VAL A 399 -8.80 9.64 12.27
CA VAL A 399 -9.76 10.15 13.27
C VAL A 399 -9.84 9.26 14.51
N PHE A 400 -9.85 7.93 14.34
CA PHE A 400 -10.13 6.97 15.41
C PHE A 400 -8.97 6.00 15.68
N GLY A 401 -7.98 5.97 14.81
CA GLY A 401 -6.84 5.06 14.87
C GLY A 401 -7.13 3.65 14.38
N ILE A 402 -6.05 2.86 14.25
CA ILE A 402 -6.08 1.49 13.74
C ILE A 402 -6.97 0.55 14.58
N PRO A 403 -6.91 0.54 15.94
CA PRO A 403 -7.71 -0.40 16.73
C PRO A 403 -9.21 -0.23 16.55
N VAL A 404 -9.69 1.00 16.52
CA VAL A 404 -11.12 1.32 16.31
C VAL A 404 -11.54 1.00 14.88
N THR A 405 -10.65 1.21 13.90
CA THR A 405 -10.91 0.85 12.50
C THR A 405 -11.16 -0.66 12.36
N VAL A 406 -10.30 -1.50 12.93
CA VAL A 406 -10.47 -2.96 12.89
C VAL A 406 -11.70 -3.41 13.69
N ALA A 407 -11.94 -2.83 14.86
CA ALA A 407 -13.13 -3.11 15.65
C ALA A 407 -14.42 -2.79 14.89
N SER A 408 -14.44 -1.70 14.13
CA SER A 408 -15.58 -1.27 13.32
C SER A 408 -15.87 -2.24 12.17
N THR A 409 -14.84 -2.69 11.44
CA THR A 409 -15.04 -3.68 10.35
C THR A 409 -15.40 -5.06 10.88
N ALA A 410 -14.82 -5.48 12.01
CA ALA A 410 -15.23 -6.71 12.71
C ALA A 410 -16.71 -6.65 13.13
N THR A 411 -17.16 -5.49 13.65
CA THR A 411 -18.55 -5.24 13.99
C THR A 411 -19.46 -5.40 12.77
N LEU A 412 -19.11 -4.80 11.62
CA LEU A 412 -19.89 -4.94 10.38
C LEU A 412 -20.02 -6.40 9.91
N LEU A 413 -18.95 -7.18 10.03
CA LEU A 413 -18.98 -8.62 9.71
C LEU A 413 -19.91 -9.39 10.65
N LEU A 414 -19.89 -9.08 11.96
CA LEU A 414 -20.80 -9.68 12.95
C LEU A 414 -22.25 -9.30 12.68
N LEU A 415 -22.53 -8.04 12.31
CA LEU A 415 -23.88 -7.59 11.92
C LEU A 415 -24.39 -8.36 10.69
N CYS A 416 -23.53 -8.58 9.68
CA CYS A 416 -23.88 -9.38 8.52
C CYS A 416 -24.19 -10.84 8.90
N ALA A 417 -23.40 -11.43 9.80
CA ALA A 417 -23.62 -12.78 10.29
C ALA A 417 -24.94 -12.89 11.08
N ALA A 418 -25.23 -11.94 11.96
CA ALA A 418 -26.48 -11.88 12.73
C ALA A 418 -27.71 -11.76 11.82
N ALA A 419 -27.65 -10.90 10.80
CA ALA A 419 -28.74 -10.71 9.85
C ALA A 419 -29.04 -11.98 9.04
N LEU A 420 -27.99 -12.69 8.59
CA LEU A 420 -28.13 -13.97 7.90
C LEU A 420 -28.67 -15.09 8.80
N LEU A 421 -28.26 -15.14 10.08
CA LEU A 421 -28.78 -16.09 11.07
C LEU A 421 -30.27 -15.86 11.35
N TYR A 422 -30.66 -14.60 11.57
CA TYR A 422 -32.05 -14.21 11.82
C TYR A 422 -32.97 -14.56 10.65
N GLN A 423 -32.51 -14.29 9.43
CA GLN A 423 -33.32 -14.56 8.23
C GLN A 423 -33.50 -16.05 7.96
N LYS A 424 -32.47 -16.85 8.25
CA LYS A 424 -32.48 -18.29 7.99
C LYS A 424 -33.22 -19.10 9.07
N TYR A 425 -33.11 -18.70 10.34
CA TYR A 425 -33.59 -19.47 11.47
C TYR A 425 -34.55 -18.63 12.33
N SER A 426 -35.81 -19.05 12.46
CA SER A 426 -36.84 -18.25 13.15
C SER A 426 -36.60 -18.10 14.66
N LEU A 427 -36.65 -19.20 15.43
CA LEU A 427 -36.53 -19.16 16.90
C LEU A 427 -35.07 -19.25 17.37
N ILE A 428 -34.34 -20.28 16.95
CA ILE A 428 -32.93 -20.50 17.36
C ILE A 428 -32.00 -19.44 16.75
N GLY A 429 -32.32 -18.96 15.53
CA GLY A 429 -31.57 -17.88 14.90
C GLY A 429 -31.70 -16.55 15.61
N SER A 430 -32.86 -16.28 16.21
CA SER A 430 -33.08 -15.04 16.96
C SER A 430 -32.19 -14.95 18.20
N SER A 431 -32.05 -16.03 18.97
CA SER A 431 -31.14 -16.06 20.13
C SER A 431 -29.67 -16.02 19.72
N ALA A 432 -29.28 -16.76 18.68
CA ALA A 432 -27.91 -16.73 18.15
C ALA A 432 -27.56 -15.35 17.58
N ALA A 433 -28.47 -14.73 16.82
CA ALA A 433 -28.30 -13.37 16.29
C ALA A 433 -28.21 -12.34 17.41
N ALA A 434 -29.00 -12.46 18.48
CA ALA A 434 -28.90 -11.60 19.65
C ALA A 434 -27.53 -11.70 20.32
N GLY A 435 -27.00 -12.92 20.51
CA GLY A 435 -25.64 -13.12 21.02
C GLY A 435 -24.57 -12.47 20.14
N VAL A 436 -24.66 -12.64 18.82
CA VAL A 436 -23.75 -12.03 17.85
C VAL A 436 -23.86 -10.49 17.85
N LEU A 437 -25.07 -9.94 18.01
CA LEU A 437 -25.29 -8.50 18.14
C LEU A 437 -24.62 -7.94 19.41
N ILE A 438 -24.73 -8.65 20.53
CA ILE A 438 -24.04 -8.27 21.77
C ILE A 438 -22.52 -8.28 21.55
N SER A 439 -21.98 -9.31 20.89
CA SER A 439 -20.55 -9.35 20.53
C SER A 439 -20.14 -8.20 19.60
N ALA A 440 -21.00 -7.79 18.67
CA ALA A 440 -20.76 -6.67 17.78
C ALA A 440 -20.70 -5.35 18.56
N VAL A 441 -21.64 -5.12 19.49
CA VAL A 441 -21.64 -3.96 20.38
C VAL A 441 -20.39 -3.96 21.26
N PHE A 442 -20.02 -5.11 21.82
CA PHE A 442 -18.82 -5.24 22.65
C PHE A 442 -17.55 -4.91 21.86
N ALA A 443 -17.39 -5.48 20.65
CA ALA A 443 -16.25 -5.21 19.79
C ALA A 443 -16.09 -3.72 19.49
N LEU A 444 -17.20 -3.01 19.23
CA LEU A 444 -17.18 -1.58 18.95
C LEU A 444 -16.86 -0.73 20.20
N LEU A 445 -17.41 -1.08 21.36
CA LEU A 445 -17.27 -0.29 22.59
C LEU A 445 -15.95 -0.52 23.31
N VAL A 446 -15.27 -1.64 23.07
CA VAL A 446 -14.06 -2.03 23.80
C VAL A 446 -12.91 -2.31 22.83
N PRO A 447 -12.54 -1.38 21.92
CA PRO A 447 -11.53 -1.63 20.90
C PRO A 447 -10.19 -2.09 21.52
N PRO A 448 -9.37 -2.85 20.78
CA PRO A 448 -8.08 -3.31 21.29
C PRO A 448 -7.22 -2.16 21.82
N TYR A 449 -6.69 -2.29 23.04
CA TYR A 449 -5.83 -1.26 23.62
C TYR A 449 -4.41 -1.38 23.08
N TRP A 450 -3.88 -0.30 22.51
CA TRP A 450 -2.51 -0.20 22.03
C TRP A 450 -1.73 0.77 22.89
N ASN A 451 -0.53 0.39 23.34
CA ASN A 451 0.38 1.30 24.01
C ASN A 451 1.20 2.05 22.94
N PRO A 452 0.91 3.32 22.65
CA PRO A 452 1.60 4.06 21.60
C PRO A 452 3.10 4.17 21.86
N THR A 453 3.51 4.35 23.13
CA THR A 453 4.92 4.46 23.52
C THR A 453 5.72 3.24 23.10
N LEU A 454 5.14 2.04 23.22
CA LEU A 454 5.82 0.79 22.85
C LEU A 454 5.87 0.60 21.33
N LEU A 455 4.79 0.95 20.62
CA LEU A 455 4.73 0.82 19.16
C LEU A 455 5.64 1.82 18.45
N THR A 456 5.85 3.01 19.01
CA THR A 456 6.74 4.04 18.47
C THR A 456 8.14 4.04 19.11
N ALA A 457 8.48 2.98 19.84
CA ALA A 457 9.78 2.86 20.53
C ALA A 457 10.96 2.75 19.54
N GLY A 458 10.72 2.40 18.27
CA GLY A 458 11.79 2.27 17.28
C GLY A 458 12.74 1.12 17.58
N VAL A 459 12.21 -0.02 18.02
CA VAL A 459 13.03 -1.19 18.43
C VAL A 459 13.98 -1.66 17.32
N TYR A 460 13.56 -1.54 16.06
CA TYR A 460 14.40 -1.86 14.90
C TYR A 460 15.55 -0.86 14.65
N GLN A 461 15.44 0.36 15.18
CA GLN A 461 16.40 1.45 14.98
C GLN A 461 17.58 1.34 15.95
N ASN A 462 17.29 1.05 17.23
CA ASN A 462 18.29 0.91 18.29
C ASN A 462 18.19 -0.45 18.98
N PRO A 463 18.34 -1.56 18.26
CA PRO A 463 18.19 -2.90 18.84
C PRO A 463 19.15 -3.12 20.01
N ASP A 464 20.38 -2.61 19.97
CA ASP A 464 21.36 -2.77 21.05
C ASP A 464 20.94 -2.08 22.36
N TYR A 465 20.24 -0.94 22.28
CA TYR A 465 19.67 -0.28 23.47
C TYR A 465 18.58 -1.16 24.11
N TYR A 466 17.77 -1.83 23.29
CA TYR A 466 16.65 -2.65 23.75
C TYR A 466 17.05 -4.08 24.12
N GLN A 467 18.20 -4.58 23.66
CA GLN A 467 18.73 -5.90 24.01
C GLN A 467 18.92 -6.09 25.53
N GLY A 468 19.15 -5.02 26.30
CA GLY A 468 19.18 -5.08 27.77
C GLY A 468 17.84 -5.46 28.42
N PHE A 469 16.73 -5.35 27.70
CA PHE A 469 15.35 -5.57 28.14
C PHE A 469 14.74 -6.81 27.46
N GLY A 470 15.33 -7.98 27.71
CA GLY A 470 14.83 -9.24 27.15
C GLY A 470 13.45 -9.62 27.71
N ILE A 471 12.65 -10.35 26.94
CA ILE A 471 11.32 -10.87 27.34
C ILE A 471 11.40 -11.66 28.67
N GLU A 472 12.54 -12.32 28.93
CA GLU A 472 12.77 -13.14 30.13
C GLU A 472 13.24 -12.34 31.36
N THR A 473 13.76 -11.12 31.18
CA THR A 473 14.39 -10.32 32.26
C THR A 473 13.64 -9.02 32.57
N MET A 474 13.16 -8.29 31.56
CA MET A 474 12.29 -7.10 31.67
C MET A 474 11.52 -6.90 30.35
N PRO A 475 10.23 -7.28 30.25
CA PRO A 475 9.44 -6.97 29.04
C PRO A 475 9.39 -5.46 28.81
N LEU A 476 9.43 -5.01 27.55
CA LEU A 476 9.42 -3.58 27.21
C LEU A 476 8.13 -2.90 27.69
N GLN A 477 7.04 -3.66 27.88
CA GLN A 477 5.81 -3.21 28.56
C GLN A 477 6.05 -2.68 29.99
N GLY A 478 7.15 -3.05 30.63
CA GLY A 478 7.58 -2.57 31.95
C GLY A 478 8.43 -1.29 31.92
N LEU A 479 8.86 -0.83 30.73
CA LEU A 479 9.52 0.48 30.58
C LEU A 479 8.49 1.57 30.88
N LYS A 480 8.62 2.22 32.05
CA LYS A 480 7.87 3.44 32.35
C LYS A 480 8.14 4.46 31.24
N ASN A 481 7.04 4.98 30.68
CA ASN A 481 6.94 6.13 29.78
C ASN A 481 8.30 6.78 29.45
N GLN A 482 8.84 6.47 28.26
CA GLN A 482 9.92 7.25 27.63
C GLN A 482 9.40 8.66 27.21
N GLY A 483 8.78 9.37 28.16
CA GLY A 483 8.22 10.71 28.02
C GLY A 483 7.44 10.95 26.72
N LEU A 484 6.58 10.03 26.28
CA LEU A 484 5.72 10.29 25.12
C LEU A 484 4.82 11.49 25.43
N ILE A 485 5.03 12.61 24.73
CA ILE A 485 4.32 13.88 24.95
C ILE A 485 3.39 14.24 23.79
N TYR A 486 3.53 13.57 22.65
CA TYR A 486 2.67 13.70 21.47
C TYR A 486 2.58 12.37 20.74
N TYR A 487 1.38 12.03 20.26
CA TYR A 487 1.15 10.86 19.41
C TYR A 487 -0.06 11.11 18.52
N LYS A 488 0.09 10.85 17.22
CA LYS A 488 -0.99 10.94 16.25
C LYS A 488 -0.78 9.96 15.11
N GLU A 489 -1.81 9.16 14.81
CA GLU A 489 -1.86 8.39 13.58
C GLU A 489 -2.34 9.31 12.46
N GLY A 490 -1.40 9.87 11.69
CA GLY A 490 -1.65 10.83 10.63
C GLY A 490 -2.15 10.17 9.33
N VAL A 491 -2.26 10.97 8.27
CA VAL A 491 -2.76 10.49 6.98
C VAL A 491 -1.75 9.54 6.33
N ASN A 492 -0.47 9.93 6.31
CA ASN A 492 0.61 9.20 5.66
C ASN A 492 1.42 8.35 6.64
N SER A 493 1.60 8.83 7.87
CA SER A 493 2.46 8.17 8.86
C SER A 493 1.96 8.36 10.28
N THR A 494 2.51 7.58 11.20
CA THR A 494 2.31 7.80 12.65
C THR A 494 3.42 8.69 13.17
N VAL A 495 3.06 9.80 13.81
CA VAL A 495 4.02 10.77 14.36
C VAL A 495 3.96 10.73 15.88
N SER A 496 5.13 10.71 16.52
CA SER A 496 5.24 10.83 17.97
C SER A 496 6.38 11.75 18.39
N VAL A 497 6.24 12.40 19.56
CA VAL A 497 7.34 13.13 20.20
C VAL A 497 7.61 12.51 21.55
N HIS A 498 8.88 12.17 21.78
CA HIS A 498 9.36 11.55 23.01
C HIS A 498 10.31 12.50 23.71
N ARG A 499 10.14 12.65 25.03
CA ARG A 499 11.09 13.31 25.91
C ARG A 499 11.92 12.25 26.61
N LEU A 500 13.19 12.19 26.24
CA LEU A 500 14.19 11.31 26.84
C LEU A 500 14.82 11.97 28.08
N ASP A 501 15.60 11.22 28.84
CA ASP A 501 16.29 11.71 30.02
C ASP A 501 17.13 12.97 29.70
N GLY A 502 17.03 14.01 30.53
CA GLY A 502 17.83 15.24 30.38
C GLY A 502 17.34 16.26 29.35
N ASN A 503 16.02 16.40 29.16
CA ASN A 503 15.36 17.34 28.23
C ASN A 503 15.60 17.07 26.73
N ASN A 504 16.21 15.95 26.35
CA ASN A 504 16.37 15.60 24.94
C ASN A 504 15.01 15.23 24.32
N LEU A 505 14.70 15.77 23.14
CA LEU A 505 13.44 15.53 22.44
C LEU A 505 13.73 14.78 21.13
N ASP A 506 12.92 13.76 20.85
CA ASP A 506 12.92 13.02 19.59
C ASP A 506 11.55 13.13 18.93
N LEU A 507 11.50 13.64 17.70
CA LEU A 507 10.37 13.49 16.80
C LEU A 507 10.57 12.22 15.98
N ARG A 508 9.58 11.33 16.05
CA ARG A 508 9.61 10.05 15.35
C ARG A 508 8.50 9.92 14.32
N ILE A 509 8.83 9.40 13.14
CA ILE A 509 7.89 9.03 12.09
C ILE A 509 7.93 7.52 11.91
N ASN A 510 6.78 6.86 12.10
CA ASN A 510 6.66 5.40 12.11
C ASN A 510 7.67 4.72 13.05
N GLY A 511 7.93 5.31 14.21
CA GLY A 511 8.86 4.79 15.21
C GLY A 511 10.34 5.07 14.92
N LYS A 512 10.69 5.66 13.77
CA LYS A 512 12.05 6.11 13.46
C LYS A 512 12.27 7.54 13.95
N THR A 513 13.36 7.85 14.63
CA THR A 513 13.76 9.25 14.87
C THR A 513 14.16 9.91 13.55
N ASP A 514 13.48 11.01 13.22
CA ASP A 514 13.73 11.85 12.03
C ASP A 514 14.15 13.27 12.36
N ALA A 515 13.96 13.72 13.62
CA ALA A 515 14.62 14.90 14.16
C ALA A 515 14.75 14.77 15.69
N SER A 516 15.83 15.28 16.25
CA SER A 516 16.03 15.37 17.70
C SER A 516 16.82 16.62 18.10
N LEU A 517 17.02 16.84 19.40
CA LEU A 517 18.00 17.84 19.86
C LEU A 517 19.44 17.33 19.78
N GLY A 518 19.65 16.00 19.63
CA GLY A 518 20.97 15.39 19.48
C GLY A 518 21.64 15.65 18.13
N ASP A 519 20.84 15.76 17.06
CA ASP A 519 21.27 16.08 15.68
C ASP A 519 20.96 17.53 15.30
N MET A 520 20.67 18.39 16.29
CA MET A 520 20.37 19.82 16.08
C MET A 520 21.46 20.52 15.28
N THR A 521 22.73 20.13 15.45
CA THR A 521 23.85 20.67 14.66
C THR A 521 23.65 20.49 13.17
N THR A 522 23.20 19.31 12.71
CA THR A 522 22.92 19.02 11.31
C THR A 522 21.81 19.93 10.78
N GLN A 523 20.70 20.03 11.52
CA GLN A 523 19.54 20.86 11.16
C GLN A 523 19.90 22.35 11.08
N VAL A 524 20.68 22.85 12.03
CA VAL A 524 21.18 24.24 12.01
C VAL A 524 22.09 24.46 10.80
N LEU A 525 23.07 23.58 10.56
CA LEU A 525 24.02 23.74 9.45
C LEU A 525 23.34 23.62 8.08
N ALA A 526 22.34 22.75 7.94
CA ALA A 526 21.54 22.64 6.72
C ALA A 526 20.86 23.97 6.37
N GLY A 527 20.38 24.71 7.38
CA GLY A 527 19.79 26.04 7.20
C GLY A 527 20.82 27.15 7.00
N GLN A 528 21.97 27.10 7.67
CA GLN A 528 22.96 28.18 7.68
C GLN A 528 23.93 28.16 6.49
N ILE A 529 24.45 26.99 6.11
CA ILE A 529 25.45 26.85 5.04
C ILE A 529 24.98 27.45 3.71
N PRO A 530 23.76 27.15 3.18
CA PRO A 530 23.37 27.70 1.88
C PRO A 530 23.26 29.23 1.90
N GLN A 531 22.95 29.85 3.03
CA GLN A 531 22.86 31.31 3.17
C GLN A 531 24.22 31.98 2.95
N LEU A 532 25.32 31.33 3.38
CA LEU A 532 26.68 31.82 3.21
C LEU A 532 27.15 31.82 1.74
N PHE A 533 26.55 30.97 0.92
CA PHE A 533 27.00 30.69 -0.45
C PHE A 533 25.97 31.04 -1.53
N SER A 534 24.84 31.60 -1.11
CA SER A 534 23.82 32.16 -1.99
C SER A 534 24.16 33.60 -2.41
N SER A 535 23.41 34.17 -3.36
CA SER A 535 23.52 35.58 -3.74
C SER A 535 23.27 36.49 -2.52
N THR A 536 23.73 37.75 -2.57
CA THR A 536 23.72 38.69 -1.43
C THR A 536 22.32 39.06 -0.91
N SER A 537 21.25 38.53 -1.53
CA SER A 537 19.86 38.79 -1.20
C SER A 537 18.98 37.55 -1.34
N ALA A 538 19.38 36.39 -0.79
CA ALA A 538 18.54 35.18 -0.79
C ALA A 538 17.20 35.43 -0.06
N ASN A 539 16.23 35.92 -0.82
CA ASN A 539 14.97 36.47 -0.36
C ASN A 539 13.88 35.40 -0.36
N ARG A 540 13.99 34.41 -1.24
CA ARG A 540 12.96 33.39 -1.45
C ARG A 540 13.56 32.00 -1.28
N ASN A 541 13.18 31.35 -0.19
CA ASN A 541 13.71 30.05 0.24
C ASN A 541 12.62 28.99 0.17
N LEU A 542 13.00 27.76 -0.15
CA LEU A 542 12.14 26.59 -0.05
C LEU A 542 12.80 25.55 0.85
N VAL A 543 12.07 25.00 1.80
CA VAL A 543 12.50 23.88 2.64
C VAL A 543 11.57 22.70 2.39
N ILE A 544 12.13 21.54 2.07
CA ILE A 544 11.40 20.29 1.87
C ILE A 544 11.62 19.42 3.11
N GLY A 545 10.56 19.24 3.89
CA GLY A 545 10.56 18.62 5.22
C GLY A 545 10.59 19.68 6.33
N LEU A 546 9.61 19.67 7.23
CA LEU A 546 9.60 20.57 8.40
C LEU A 546 10.26 19.92 9.61
N ALA A 547 9.88 18.68 9.92
CA ALA A 547 10.32 17.94 11.11
C ALA A 547 10.25 18.77 12.41
N SER A 548 11.38 19.05 13.07
CA SER A 548 11.45 19.88 14.29
C SER A 548 11.25 21.38 14.04
N GLY A 549 11.36 21.82 12.78
CA GLY A 549 11.37 23.23 12.38
C GLY A 549 12.70 23.96 12.62
N ILE A 550 13.73 23.31 13.17
CA ILE A 550 15.01 23.98 13.51
C ILE A 550 15.71 24.52 12.26
N THR A 551 15.70 23.80 11.14
CA THR A 551 16.28 24.27 9.88
C THR A 551 15.59 25.54 9.40
N VAL A 552 14.26 25.53 9.35
CA VAL A 552 13.42 26.68 8.98
C VAL A 552 13.68 27.87 9.92
N GLY A 553 13.73 27.60 11.22
CA GLY A 553 14.09 28.57 12.25
C GLY A 553 15.45 29.22 12.03
N SER A 554 16.44 28.43 11.65
CA SER A 554 17.81 28.88 11.40
C SER A 554 17.88 29.82 10.19
N ILE A 555 17.13 29.51 9.12
CA ILE A 555 17.01 30.36 7.94
C ILE A 555 16.35 31.69 8.29
N SER A 556 15.32 31.68 9.13
CA SER A 556 14.56 32.89 9.48
C SER A 556 15.42 34.01 10.12
N LEU A 557 16.56 33.66 10.71
CA LEU A 557 17.51 34.61 11.29
C LEU A 557 18.17 35.52 10.24
N HIS A 558 18.22 35.09 8.98
CA HIS A 558 18.71 35.88 7.84
C HIS A 558 17.66 36.83 7.26
N LYS A 559 16.43 36.82 7.81
CA LYS A 559 15.30 37.69 7.43
C LYS A 559 14.98 37.65 5.93
N PRO A 560 14.84 36.47 5.30
CA PRO A 560 14.33 36.38 3.93
C PRO A 560 12.91 36.94 3.83
N SER A 561 12.53 37.34 2.62
CA SER A 561 11.20 37.89 2.33
C SER A 561 10.12 36.80 2.34
N GLU A 562 10.44 35.59 1.88
CA GLU A 562 9.53 34.45 1.81
C GLU A 562 10.29 33.14 2.10
N ILE A 563 9.70 32.29 2.94
CA ILE A 563 10.13 30.90 3.15
C ILE A 563 8.93 30.00 2.93
N ASP A 564 8.96 29.19 1.89
CA ASP A 564 8.01 28.10 1.70
C ASP A 564 8.55 26.84 2.40
N VAL A 565 7.69 26.15 3.15
CA VAL A 565 8.03 24.89 3.80
C VAL A 565 7.05 23.82 3.35
N LEU A 566 7.54 22.76 2.70
CA LEU A 566 6.73 21.63 2.29
C LEU A 566 6.81 20.54 3.35
N GLU A 567 5.66 20.19 3.92
CA GLU A 567 5.56 19.08 4.88
C GLU A 567 4.46 18.11 4.43
N LEU A 568 4.82 16.85 4.20
CA LEU A 568 3.89 15.84 3.69
C LEU A 568 2.85 15.44 4.74
N GLU A 569 3.23 15.41 6.02
CA GLU A 569 2.40 14.92 7.10
C GLU A 569 1.94 16.07 8.03
N PRO A 570 0.64 16.46 8.01
CA PRO A 570 0.12 17.49 8.90
C PRO A 570 0.40 17.25 10.39
N ALA A 571 0.43 15.98 10.82
CA ALA A 571 0.78 15.64 12.20
C ALA A 571 2.21 16.06 12.60
N VAL A 572 3.14 16.25 11.65
CA VAL A 572 4.49 16.78 11.90
C VAL A 572 4.44 18.29 12.19
N ILE A 573 3.57 19.04 11.51
CA ILE A 573 3.37 20.48 11.78
C ILE A 573 2.87 20.69 13.21
N GLU A 574 1.93 19.85 13.66
CA GLU A 574 1.48 19.86 15.05
C GLU A 574 2.60 19.45 16.03
N ALA A 575 3.42 18.47 15.64
CA ALA A 575 4.53 17.99 16.46
C ALA A 575 5.68 19.00 16.58
N SER A 576 5.93 19.84 15.58
CA SER A 576 7.05 20.80 15.60
C SER A 576 6.89 21.86 16.70
N HIS A 577 5.67 22.15 17.15
CA HIS A 577 5.42 23.06 18.27
C HIS A 577 6.08 22.61 19.59
N TYR A 578 6.34 21.31 19.75
CA TYR A 578 7.07 20.81 20.92
C TYR A 578 8.57 21.21 20.91
N PHE A 579 9.07 21.74 19.79
CA PHE A 579 10.43 22.25 19.60
C PHE A 579 10.50 23.79 19.58
N ASP A 580 9.41 24.50 19.89
CA ASP A 580 9.31 25.97 19.82
C ASP A 580 10.35 26.72 20.67
N GLU A 581 10.89 26.08 21.72
CA GLU A 581 11.98 26.63 22.53
C GLU A 581 13.34 26.62 21.80
N TYR A 582 13.50 25.77 20.78
CA TYR A 582 14.77 25.50 20.10
C TYR A 582 14.78 25.91 18.62
N ASN A 583 13.62 26.00 17.99
CA ASN A 583 13.49 26.23 16.54
C ASN A 583 13.22 27.70 16.16
N ASN A 584 13.25 28.65 17.10
CA ASN A 584 12.88 30.07 16.85
C ASN A 584 11.43 30.30 16.38
N LYS A 585 10.50 29.38 16.65
CA LYS A 585 9.06 29.49 16.38
C LYS A 585 8.74 29.86 14.93
N PRO A 586 9.18 29.05 13.95
CA PRO A 586 9.02 29.39 12.53
C PRO A 586 7.55 29.52 12.13
N LEU A 587 6.64 28.79 12.80
CA LEU A 587 5.21 28.83 12.52
C LEU A 587 4.52 30.14 12.91
N ASP A 588 5.14 30.94 13.78
CA ASP A 588 4.64 32.27 14.18
C ASP A 588 5.12 33.38 13.23
N ASN A 589 6.06 33.07 12.33
CA ASN A 589 6.68 34.07 11.45
C ASN A 589 5.82 34.30 10.18
N PRO A 590 5.37 35.54 9.92
CA PRO A 590 4.48 35.83 8.78
C PRO A 590 5.14 35.64 7.41
N ASN A 591 6.47 35.60 7.33
CA ASN A 591 7.20 35.36 6.08
C ASN A 591 7.29 33.86 5.75
N ILE A 592 6.82 32.98 6.65
CA ILE A 592 6.91 31.52 6.50
C ILE A 592 5.55 30.96 6.15
N ARG A 593 5.47 30.27 5.02
CA ARG A 593 4.27 29.61 4.55
C ARG A 593 4.50 28.10 4.56
N VAL A 594 3.83 27.40 5.47
CA VAL A 594 3.82 25.94 5.50
C VAL A 594 2.74 25.42 4.56
N ILE A 595 3.13 24.51 3.67
CA ILE A 595 2.30 23.92 2.63
C ILE A 595 2.28 22.41 2.86
N ALA A 596 1.10 21.89 3.21
CA ALA A 596 0.89 20.46 3.40
C ALA A 596 0.70 19.74 2.06
N ASP A 597 1.80 19.40 1.38
CA ASP A 597 1.78 18.77 0.05
C ASP A 597 3.04 17.92 -0.22
N ASP A 598 2.97 17.09 -1.25
CA ASP A 598 4.12 16.32 -1.75
C ASP A 598 5.10 17.21 -2.51
N ALA A 599 6.39 17.09 -2.17
CA ALA A 599 7.42 17.96 -2.75
C ALA A 599 7.55 17.83 -4.27
N ARG A 600 7.42 16.62 -4.84
CA ARG A 600 7.50 16.43 -6.30
C ARG A 600 6.27 17.01 -6.99
N ALA A 601 5.10 16.81 -6.40
CA ALA A 601 3.86 17.41 -6.92
C ALA A 601 3.98 18.94 -6.93
N PHE A 602 4.46 19.53 -5.83
CA PHE A 602 4.68 20.97 -5.70
C PHE A 602 5.73 21.51 -6.69
N MET A 603 6.85 20.80 -6.90
CA MET A 603 7.90 21.23 -7.84
C MET A 603 7.35 21.48 -9.25
N SER A 604 6.34 20.72 -9.68
CA SER A 604 5.70 20.90 -11.00
C SER A 604 4.86 22.17 -11.13
N THR A 605 4.63 22.89 -10.03
CA THR A 605 3.79 24.09 -9.96
C THR A 605 4.60 25.37 -9.77
N VAL A 606 5.90 25.26 -9.48
CA VAL A 606 6.79 26.39 -9.26
C VAL A 606 6.90 27.20 -10.57
N ARG A 607 6.58 28.49 -10.49
CA ARG A 607 6.66 29.44 -11.62
C ARG A 607 7.74 30.50 -11.40
N GLU A 608 7.92 30.91 -10.15
CA GLU A 608 8.97 31.83 -9.73
C GLU A 608 10.10 31.03 -9.09
N PRO A 609 11.36 31.25 -9.48
CA PRO A 609 12.48 30.50 -8.94
C PRO A 609 12.70 30.81 -7.45
N TYR A 610 13.42 29.91 -6.79
CA TYR A 610 13.94 30.08 -5.43
C TYR A 610 15.44 30.37 -5.48
N ASP A 611 15.92 31.20 -4.56
CA ASP A 611 17.35 31.45 -4.38
C ASP A 611 18.03 30.25 -3.71
N ILE A 612 17.30 29.63 -2.77
CA ILE A 612 17.76 28.49 -1.97
C ILE A 612 16.66 27.45 -1.92
N ILE A 613 17.02 26.20 -2.23
CA ILE A 613 16.19 25.03 -1.95
C ILE A 613 16.95 24.13 -0.98
N ILE A 614 16.38 23.86 0.18
CA ILE A 614 16.89 22.91 1.16
C ILE A 614 16.01 21.66 1.13
N SER A 615 16.63 20.50 0.98
CA SER A 615 15.97 19.21 0.85
C SER A 615 16.41 18.29 1.98
N GLU A 616 15.53 18.11 2.96
CA GLU A 616 15.74 17.28 4.16
C GLU A 616 14.72 16.13 4.27
N PRO A 617 14.55 15.30 3.21
CA PRO A 617 13.72 14.11 3.33
C PRO A 617 14.38 13.07 4.25
N SER A 618 13.55 12.15 4.74
CA SER A 618 14.00 10.97 5.45
C SER A 618 14.87 10.04 4.57
N ASN A 619 15.44 8.97 5.15
CA ASN A 619 16.42 8.12 4.47
C ASN A 619 15.95 7.57 3.10
N PRO A 620 16.85 7.40 2.11
CA PRO A 620 16.50 6.95 0.76
C PRO A 620 15.88 5.55 0.65
N TRP A 621 15.99 4.70 1.68
CA TRP A 621 15.40 3.36 1.69
C TRP A 621 13.92 3.35 2.10
N LEU A 622 13.39 4.46 2.62
CA LEU A 622 11.99 4.62 2.98
C LEU A 622 11.14 4.85 1.73
N SER A 623 9.97 4.21 1.71
CA SER A 623 8.98 4.40 0.64
C SER A 623 8.55 5.86 0.58
N GLY A 624 8.38 6.41 -0.62
CA GLY A 624 8.10 7.83 -0.84
C GLY A 624 9.35 8.72 -0.84
N ALA A 625 10.16 8.68 0.24
CA ALA A 625 11.36 9.51 0.37
C ALA A 625 12.42 9.24 -0.70
N SER A 626 12.56 7.97 -1.12
CA SER A 626 13.48 7.55 -2.20
C SER A 626 13.32 8.36 -3.50
N SER A 627 12.10 8.82 -3.79
CA SER A 627 11.79 9.59 -4.99
C SER A 627 12.43 10.99 -5.01
N LEU A 628 12.85 11.51 -3.86
CA LEU A 628 13.55 12.79 -3.67
C LEU A 628 15.08 12.67 -3.80
N PHE A 629 15.58 11.49 -4.16
CA PHE A 629 17.01 11.25 -4.43
C PHE A 629 17.28 10.83 -5.89
N THR A 630 16.34 11.13 -6.78
CA THR A 630 16.35 10.72 -8.20
C THR A 630 16.88 11.81 -9.11
N ARG A 631 17.37 11.42 -10.29
CA ARG A 631 17.80 12.38 -11.34
C ARG A 631 16.66 13.31 -11.72
N GLU A 632 15.45 12.78 -11.84
CA GLU A 632 14.24 13.49 -12.22
C GLU A 632 13.87 14.54 -11.17
N PHE A 633 14.04 14.22 -9.87
CA PHE A 633 13.85 15.19 -8.80
C PHE A 633 14.88 16.32 -8.87
N PHE A 634 16.17 15.99 -8.96
CA PHE A 634 17.22 17.01 -9.05
C PHE A 634 17.08 17.89 -10.29
N ASN A 635 16.56 17.36 -11.40
CA ASN A 635 16.23 18.16 -12.58
C ASN A 635 15.06 19.13 -12.33
N ALA A 636 14.04 18.69 -11.57
CA ALA A 636 12.93 19.56 -11.17
C ALA A 636 13.41 20.67 -10.22
N VAL A 637 14.26 20.33 -9.24
CA VAL A 637 14.90 21.30 -8.34
C VAL A 637 15.74 22.30 -9.12
N LYS A 638 16.58 21.83 -10.04
CA LYS A 638 17.37 22.70 -10.93
C LYS A 638 16.49 23.70 -11.70
N SER A 639 15.34 23.25 -12.19
CA SER A 639 14.41 24.10 -12.95
C SER A 639 13.65 25.09 -12.06
N ALA A 640 13.61 24.85 -10.76
CA ALA A 640 12.97 25.69 -9.75
C ALA A 640 13.96 26.65 -9.04
N LEU A 641 15.26 26.55 -9.32
CA LEU A 641 16.29 27.45 -8.80
C LEU A 641 16.53 28.63 -9.74
N ASP A 642 16.93 29.75 -9.16
CA ASP A 642 17.50 30.86 -9.93
C ASP A 642 18.88 30.50 -10.50
N GLU A 643 19.41 31.29 -11.44
CA GLU A 643 20.68 31.01 -12.13
C GLU A 643 21.86 30.82 -11.15
N ASP A 644 21.92 31.66 -10.11
CA ASP A 644 22.93 31.59 -9.03
C ASP A 644 22.47 30.82 -7.78
N GLY A 645 21.26 30.25 -7.84
CA GLY A 645 20.62 29.56 -6.73
C GLY A 645 21.35 28.30 -6.30
N VAL A 646 21.11 27.89 -5.05
CA VAL A 646 21.80 26.75 -4.43
C VAL A 646 20.81 25.70 -3.92
N LEU A 647 21.15 24.43 -4.13
CA LEU A 647 20.50 23.31 -3.46
C LEU A 647 21.35 22.86 -2.27
N MET A 648 20.75 22.74 -1.09
CA MET A 648 21.31 21.99 0.03
C MET A 648 20.56 20.66 0.18
N GLN A 649 21.24 19.54 -0.02
CA GLN A 649 20.68 18.21 0.14
C GLN A 649 21.28 17.52 1.36
N TRP A 650 20.45 17.12 2.31
CA TRP A 650 20.87 16.21 3.37
C TRP A 650 20.87 14.76 2.87
N LEU A 651 21.94 14.03 3.15
CA LEU A 651 22.08 12.61 2.87
C LEU A 651 22.62 11.87 4.09
N GLN A 652 21.81 10.96 4.62
CA GLN A 652 22.17 10.10 5.74
C GLN A 652 23.11 8.99 5.25
N LEU A 653 24.34 8.93 5.77
CA LEU A 653 25.32 7.88 5.46
C LEU A 653 25.14 6.62 6.31
N TYR A 654 24.21 6.64 7.27
CA TYR A 654 23.80 5.48 8.06
C TYR A 654 22.65 4.72 7.40
N TRP A 655 22.63 3.39 7.57
CA TRP A 655 21.66 2.46 6.97
C TRP A 655 21.46 2.63 5.46
N ILE A 656 22.54 3.01 4.76
CA ILE A 656 22.61 3.06 3.30
C ILE A 656 23.89 2.35 2.86
N ASP A 657 23.84 1.66 1.74
CA ASP A 657 25.02 1.03 1.16
C ASP A 657 25.79 2.01 0.25
N GLU A 658 27.09 1.75 0.06
CA GLU A 658 27.98 2.61 -0.73
C GLU A 658 27.51 2.78 -2.19
N SER A 659 26.88 1.75 -2.78
CA SER A 659 26.41 1.82 -4.17
C SER A 659 25.21 2.76 -4.30
N SER A 660 24.32 2.77 -3.30
CA SER A 660 23.22 3.72 -3.20
C SER A 660 23.72 5.17 -3.02
N VAL A 661 24.71 5.40 -2.15
CA VAL A 661 25.34 6.74 -2.01
C VAL A 661 25.92 7.21 -3.35
N LYS A 662 26.68 6.35 -4.04
CA LYS A 662 27.23 6.64 -5.38
C LYS A 662 26.13 6.93 -6.41
N ALA A 663 25.00 6.23 -6.34
CA ALA A 663 23.86 6.47 -7.22
C ALA A 663 23.24 7.86 -7.00
N VAL A 664 23.04 8.27 -5.74
CA VAL A 664 22.54 9.61 -5.40
C VAL A 664 23.50 10.69 -5.88
N LEU A 665 24.80 10.56 -5.58
CA LEU A 665 25.82 11.53 -6.02
C LEU A 665 25.91 11.61 -7.56
N SER A 666 25.78 10.46 -8.25
CA SER A 666 25.74 10.42 -9.71
C SER A 666 24.50 11.11 -10.27
N ALA A 667 23.33 10.93 -9.65
CA ALA A 667 22.11 11.62 -10.00
C ALA A 667 22.24 13.14 -9.82
N MET A 668 22.75 13.60 -8.67
CA MET A 668 23.01 15.03 -8.42
C MET A 668 24.00 15.61 -9.43
N ARG A 669 25.14 14.95 -9.64
CA ARG A 669 26.21 15.41 -10.56
C ARG A 669 25.73 15.49 -12.01
N SER A 670 24.75 14.67 -12.39
CA SER A 670 24.16 14.74 -13.73
C SER A 670 23.34 16.02 -13.97
N GLN A 671 22.94 16.72 -12.91
CA GLN A 671 22.12 17.95 -12.96
C GLN A 671 22.91 19.19 -12.52
N PHE A 672 23.80 19.04 -11.54
CA PHE A 672 24.64 20.09 -10.97
C PHE A 672 26.13 19.76 -11.17
N PRO A 673 26.90 20.58 -11.90
CA PRO A 673 28.31 20.33 -12.17
C PRO A 673 29.20 20.41 -10.92
N TYR A 674 28.81 21.21 -9.92
CA TYR A 674 29.59 21.43 -8.70
C TYR A 674 28.83 20.92 -7.46
N LEU A 675 29.46 20.03 -6.71
CA LEU A 675 28.94 19.47 -5.45
C LEU A 675 29.99 19.63 -4.35
N TYR A 676 29.59 20.19 -3.21
CA TYR A 676 30.45 20.43 -2.05
C TYR A 676 29.85 19.73 -0.83
N GLY A 677 30.61 18.80 -0.23
CA GLY A 677 30.18 18.03 0.94
C GLY A 677 30.67 18.65 2.24
N PHE A 678 29.77 18.76 3.22
CA PHE A 678 30.04 19.26 4.56
C PHE A 678 29.63 18.20 5.58
N LEU A 679 30.48 18.02 6.59
CA LEU A 679 30.25 17.18 7.77
C LEU A 679 30.42 18.08 9.00
N ALA A 680 29.54 18.00 10.00
CA ALA A 680 29.70 18.82 11.19
C ALA A 680 30.92 18.35 12.01
N MET A 681 31.18 17.05 12.02
CA MET A 681 32.31 16.43 12.69
C MET A 681 33.01 15.40 11.80
N LYS A 682 34.28 15.12 12.12
CA LYS A 682 35.00 13.99 11.54
C LYS A 682 34.28 12.71 12.01
N ASP A 683 33.74 11.94 11.08
CA ASP A 683 32.89 10.74 11.30
C ASP A 683 31.40 11.01 11.56
N ASP A 684 30.92 12.22 11.28
CA ASP A 684 29.48 12.52 11.27
C ASP A 684 28.76 11.65 10.22
N PRO A 685 27.70 10.90 10.61
CA PRO A 685 26.96 10.07 9.68
C PRO A 685 25.99 10.88 8.81
N ASP A 686 25.88 12.20 9.00
CA ASP A 686 25.10 13.11 8.17
C ASP A 686 25.99 13.89 7.19
N LEU A 687 25.71 13.74 5.89
CA LEU A 687 26.38 14.49 4.83
C LEU A 687 25.46 15.59 4.28
N LEU A 688 25.90 16.84 4.40
CA LEU A 688 25.24 17.99 3.79
C LEU A 688 25.92 18.29 2.45
N ILE A 689 25.16 18.28 1.36
CA ILE A 689 25.69 18.46 -0.01
C ILE A 689 25.12 19.75 -0.59
N LEU A 690 25.99 20.73 -0.77
CA LEU A 690 25.66 21.96 -1.50
C LEU A 690 25.91 21.75 -2.99
N ALA A 691 24.91 21.99 -3.82
CA ALA A 691 24.94 21.78 -5.26
C ALA A 691 24.62 23.07 -6.03
N ARG A 692 25.40 23.37 -7.08
CA ARG A 692 25.30 24.61 -7.86
C ARG A 692 25.58 24.42 -9.35
N GLN A 693 25.15 25.39 -10.17
CA GLN A 693 25.52 25.49 -11.59
C GLN A 693 26.89 26.15 -11.80
N THR A 694 27.27 27.05 -10.90
CA THR A 694 28.55 27.79 -10.91
C THR A 694 29.43 27.37 -9.72
N PRO A 695 30.77 27.47 -9.82
CA PRO A 695 31.66 27.15 -8.71
C PRO A 695 31.48 28.13 -7.52
N LEU A 696 31.89 27.70 -6.32
CA LEU A 696 32.12 28.61 -5.20
C LEU A 696 33.41 29.41 -5.45
N ASP A 697 33.33 30.73 -5.31
CA ASP A 697 34.48 31.64 -5.39
C ASP A 697 35.39 31.58 -4.15
#